data_AF-A0A497P9A9-F1
#
_entry.id   AF-A0A497P9A9-F1
#
_cell.length_a   1.000
_cell.length_b   1.000
_cell.length_c   1.000
_cell.angle_alpha   90.00
_cell.angle_beta   90.00
_cell.angle_gamma   90.00
#
_symmetry.space_group_name_H-M   'P 1'
#
loop_
_entity.id
_entity.type
_entity.pdbx_description
1 polymer ?
#
loop_
_entity_poly.entity_id
_entity_poly.type
_entity_poly.pdbx_seq_one_letter_code
_entity_poly.pdbx_strand_id
1 'polypeptide(L)'
;MDSHKWRRELDRLFEIKGMLVIIDPALEEQTDRQMRQLYDAFAKLTRVENELSKAGFLKKRKLQSALQKAEKELEDDYMRTVRDLADMFRKEHRAIISLMPKIQALRPAEAKALATVSFPSVGAGDFNDAQNLYDFADQFSKRYAVVHQEITRDVKTLLDENKGMVDTYERHVTIDRGEVATTVATDDVSGLPLSELVILHEKLTKERAYLDGRKGEVSGMLGTSLLSDIEALQASVTTASRLGLDLPVDFTHRLRLLARDASSASDLTTLLTLESQLRTAEQQMANLLRDRIINMKHEITTKIVEGGIPTTADVIPPAPVFNVETDDVASLLLGYQKMVEWEGQVRIALKDKVQEILEELQRATDAPEDTGVTDVLAMRQFIANSMSKLETADIDVMVRIYSKAKAMHEEAIQHITEKIRDYLARFNELATSADRVLDYAQLSKKAPKVEELRGGIVYLLESLNSLRNAVDSGVATFRDACLQEIDAIIQDLQTIKPSYAEIFMPITADLEQGAEKIKRMHDFGEIRSEMKAIKEGILVKAKEALENLRYRLGVKIRLAAAKLMGAGVEIPSEVQEAIAELNSVGVAADNVFSLPTIARKMVELYEKKISSKIIETLLERVDQLLQNFEQAKSIGVDVESELEILHGLKEHPPRDLEEAADAFDKLMSMTTSPTLHSKIRKRADEAYVQIKGAVSIFEKQGLSEFVGRLKMLLEKVPEQLEQQSKHINEALDVCLTLASVQDEMLSVIKSVAAKDAQQFDQRLRSVSNYYSTIERVMEKYPKDFSRVVYPVERIKELEEKLKETKVLDEALQYFEMLKELREGWVAQVEKMDDWHKSLRMYLTGFSPTMSPDAREKFLDEQIKRIRETFSREDISSYLSWALREIADSMVKAREE
;
A
#
# COMPACT_ATOMS: atom_id res chain seq x y z
N MET A 1 138.05 20.74 41.61
CA MET A 1 137.36 19.46 41.41
C MET A 1 137.23 19.20 39.91
N ASP A 2 137.16 17.94 39.48
CA ASP A 2 136.79 17.64 38.09
C ASP A 2 135.26 17.74 37.91
N SER A 3 134.79 17.84 36.67
CA SER A 3 133.35 17.88 36.38
C SER A 3 132.60 16.62 36.82
N HIS A 4 133.26 15.46 36.90
CA HIS A 4 132.65 14.22 37.39
C HIS A 4 132.28 14.29 38.88
N LYS A 5 133.11 14.90 39.73
CA LYS A 5 132.79 15.10 41.15
C LYS A 5 131.63 16.09 41.32
N TRP A 6 131.65 17.20 40.60
CA TRP A 6 130.54 18.17 40.61
C TRP A 6 129.21 17.56 40.17
N ARG A 7 129.22 16.70 39.16
CA ARG A 7 128.01 16.00 38.72
C ARG A 7 127.39 15.16 39.84
N ARG A 8 128.20 14.40 40.58
CA ARG A 8 127.72 13.56 41.70
C ARG A 8 127.07 14.42 42.80
N GLU A 9 127.65 15.57 43.09
CA GLU A 9 127.14 16.48 44.11
C GLU A 9 125.83 17.15 43.69
N LEU A 10 125.67 17.48 42.40
CA LEU A 10 124.40 17.99 41.86
C LEU A 10 123.30 16.93 41.84
N ASP A 11 123.64 15.70 41.45
CA ASP A 11 122.68 14.59 41.48
C ASP A 11 122.23 14.31 42.93
N ARG A 12 123.12 14.44 43.93
CA ARG A 12 122.74 14.41 45.36
C ARG A 12 121.75 15.50 45.74
N LEU A 13 121.98 16.76 45.34
CA LEU A 13 121.01 17.84 45.61
C LEU A 13 119.66 17.60 44.93
N PHE A 14 119.66 16.97 43.75
CA PHE A 14 118.43 16.59 43.06
C PHE A 14 117.65 15.52 43.83
N GLU A 15 118.34 14.56 44.44
CA GLU A 15 117.72 13.57 45.33
C GLU A 15 117.15 14.23 46.60
N ILE A 16 117.89 15.16 47.23
CA ILE A 16 117.39 15.96 48.38
C ILE A 16 116.12 16.72 48.00
N LYS A 17 116.09 17.33 46.81
CA LYS A 17 114.90 18.00 46.26
C LYS A 17 113.72 17.04 46.11
N GLY A 18 113.95 15.85 45.56
CA GLY A 18 112.93 14.80 45.45
C GLY A 18 112.33 14.41 46.80
N MET A 19 113.17 14.27 47.83
CA MET A 19 112.73 13.93 49.19
C MET A 19 111.88 15.05 49.83
N LEU A 20 112.15 16.31 49.51
CA LEU A 20 111.37 17.45 50.01
C LEU A 20 109.97 17.48 49.38
N VAL A 21 109.89 17.22 48.06
CA VAL A 21 108.62 17.17 47.31
C VAL A 21 107.72 16.02 47.79
N ILE A 22 108.28 14.91 48.26
CA ILE A 22 107.51 13.82 48.89
C ILE A 22 106.83 14.30 50.18
N ILE A 23 107.45 15.22 50.91
CA ILE A 23 106.92 15.73 52.18
C ILE A 23 105.88 16.81 51.92
N ASP A 24 106.21 17.76 51.05
CA ASP A 24 105.32 18.81 50.60
C ASP A 24 105.40 18.96 49.06
N PRO A 25 104.41 18.41 48.33
CA PRO A 25 104.34 18.54 46.88
C PRO A 25 104.27 19.99 46.38
N ALA A 26 103.80 20.94 47.20
CA ALA A 26 103.65 22.34 46.79
C ALA A 26 105.01 23.03 46.55
N LEU A 27 106.12 22.48 47.06
CA LEU A 27 107.47 23.04 46.93
C LEU A 27 108.19 22.64 45.63
N GLU A 28 107.59 21.79 44.80
CA GLU A 28 108.22 21.27 43.58
C GLU A 28 108.66 22.38 42.61
N GLU A 29 107.79 23.36 42.36
CA GLU A 29 108.09 24.43 41.40
C GLU A 29 109.23 25.35 41.87
N GLN A 30 109.27 25.67 43.18
CA GLN A 30 110.31 26.51 43.76
C GLN A 30 111.68 25.82 43.69
N THR A 31 111.73 24.55 44.06
CA THR A 31 112.97 23.77 44.13
C THR A 31 113.50 23.41 42.74
N ASP A 32 112.63 23.18 41.75
CA ASP A 32 113.02 22.99 40.35
C ASP A 32 113.77 24.19 39.76
N ARG A 33 113.30 25.40 40.04
CA ARG A 33 113.95 26.64 39.57
C ARG A 33 115.37 26.75 40.11
N GLN A 34 115.59 26.41 41.38
CA GLN A 34 116.92 26.42 42.02
C GLN A 34 117.85 25.36 41.40
N MET A 35 117.36 24.14 41.18
CA MET A 35 118.16 23.07 40.57
C MET A 35 118.55 23.37 39.11
N ARG A 36 117.67 24.01 38.32
CA ARG A 36 118.00 24.42 36.95
C ARG A 36 119.15 25.43 36.91
N GLN A 37 119.13 26.43 37.79
CA GLN A 37 120.18 27.44 37.88
C GLN A 37 121.56 26.80 38.17
N LEU A 38 121.60 25.81 39.06
CA LEU A 38 122.82 25.03 39.33
C LEU A 38 123.31 24.22 38.13
N TYR A 39 122.42 23.53 37.43
CA TYR A 39 122.80 22.76 36.24
C TYR A 39 123.28 23.67 35.10
N ASP A 40 122.72 24.88 34.96
CA ASP A 40 123.21 25.89 34.02
C ASP A 40 124.63 26.36 34.36
N ALA A 41 124.92 26.60 35.64
CA ALA A 41 126.28 26.92 36.11
C ALA A 41 127.27 25.78 35.83
N PHE A 42 126.86 24.53 36.03
CA PHE A 42 127.66 23.34 35.71
C PHE A 42 127.89 23.14 34.21
N ALA A 43 126.89 23.44 33.38
CA ALA A 43 127.03 23.42 31.93
C ALA A 43 128.06 24.46 31.43
N LYS A 44 128.10 25.65 32.05
CA LYS A 44 129.16 26.64 31.78
C LYS A 44 130.55 26.10 32.14
N LEU A 45 130.70 25.46 33.31
CA LEU A 45 131.96 24.89 33.76
C LEU A 45 132.50 23.81 32.80
N THR A 46 131.66 22.82 32.46
CA THR A 46 132.02 21.72 31.55
C THR A 46 132.34 22.21 30.14
N ARG A 47 131.67 23.27 29.66
CA ARG A 47 132.02 23.92 28.40
C ARG A 47 133.42 24.52 28.45
N VAL A 48 133.76 25.27 29.50
CA VAL A 48 135.09 25.89 29.64
C VAL A 48 136.19 24.83 29.83
N GLU A 49 135.90 23.74 30.53
CA GLU A 49 136.81 22.59 30.71
C GLU A 49 137.12 21.89 29.36
N ASN A 50 136.09 21.66 28.54
CA ASN A 50 136.24 21.09 27.20
C ASN A 50 136.98 22.04 26.23
N GLU A 51 136.77 23.34 26.34
CA GLU A 51 137.53 24.33 25.58
C GLU A 51 139.00 24.34 26.01
N LEU A 52 139.29 24.17 27.31
CA LEU A 52 140.66 24.08 27.84
C LEU A 52 141.41 22.84 27.35
N SER A 53 140.76 21.68 27.32
CA SER A 53 141.39 20.42 26.88
C SER A 53 141.79 20.44 25.40
N LYS A 54 141.06 21.20 24.58
CA LYS A 54 141.29 21.35 23.12
C LYS A 54 142.19 22.56 22.75
N ALA A 55 142.59 23.39 23.71
CA ALA A 55 143.29 24.65 23.43
C ALA A 55 144.84 24.51 23.31
N GLY A 56 145.44 25.24 22.35
CA GLY A 56 146.89 25.39 22.22
C GLY A 56 147.54 26.22 23.34
N PHE A 57 148.88 26.12 23.49
CA PHE A 57 149.65 26.59 24.67
C PHE A 57 149.32 28.03 25.13
N LEU A 58 149.17 28.99 24.21
CA LEU A 58 148.89 30.40 24.55
C LEU A 58 147.44 30.66 25.02
N LYS A 59 146.46 29.83 24.61
CA LYS A 59 145.04 29.97 25.04
C LYS A 59 144.76 29.30 26.39
N LYS A 60 145.59 28.33 26.81
CA LYS A 60 145.39 27.58 28.06
C LYS A 60 145.34 28.46 29.31
N ARG A 61 146.18 29.50 29.40
CA ARG A 61 146.24 30.35 30.62
C ARG A 61 144.97 31.18 30.85
N LYS A 62 144.35 31.72 29.79
CA LYS A 62 143.07 32.46 29.89
C LYS A 62 141.90 31.53 30.20
N LEU A 63 141.86 30.35 29.58
CA LEU A 63 140.83 29.35 29.83
C LEU A 63 140.96 28.75 31.25
N GLN A 64 142.17 28.64 31.80
CA GLN A 64 142.38 28.24 33.20
C GLN A 64 141.78 29.24 34.18
N SER A 65 141.94 30.56 33.97
CA SER A 65 141.32 31.55 34.87
C SER A 65 139.79 31.57 34.73
N ALA A 66 139.27 31.36 33.51
CA ALA A 66 137.83 31.23 33.27
C ALA A 66 137.25 29.98 33.94
N LEU A 67 137.99 28.86 33.91
CA LEU A 67 137.62 27.61 34.58
C LEU A 67 137.55 27.82 36.10
N GLN A 68 138.57 28.45 36.70
CA GLN A 68 138.57 28.77 38.13
C GLN A 68 137.41 29.70 38.53
N LYS A 69 137.03 30.65 37.67
CA LYS A 69 135.89 31.54 37.92
C LYS A 69 134.56 30.78 37.85
N ALA A 70 134.37 29.94 36.83
CA ALA A 70 133.18 29.11 36.69
C ALA A 70 133.05 28.07 37.81
N GLU A 71 134.17 27.51 38.27
CA GLU A 71 134.23 26.61 39.42
C GLU A 71 133.80 27.32 40.70
N LYS A 72 134.28 28.54 40.94
CA LYS A 72 133.87 29.32 42.10
C LYS A 72 132.40 29.75 42.05
N GLU A 73 131.89 30.14 40.88
CA GLU A 73 130.46 30.49 40.68
C GLU A 73 129.56 29.29 40.98
N LEU A 74 129.92 28.10 40.47
CA LEU A 74 129.20 26.87 40.76
C LEU A 74 129.26 26.50 42.25
N GLU A 75 130.40 26.71 42.91
CA GLU A 75 130.56 26.44 44.34
C GLU A 75 129.71 27.36 45.21
N ASP A 76 129.72 28.67 44.92
CA ASP A 76 128.90 29.65 45.64
C ASP A 76 127.39 29.38 45.46
N ASP A 77 126.95 29.05 44.24
CA ASP A 77 125.56 28.68 43.96
C ASP A 77 125.17 27.37 44.64
N TYR A 78 126.04 26.36 44.61
CA TYR A 78 125.83 25.08 45.30
C TYR A 78 125.63 25.29 46.81
N MET A 79 126.52 26.06 47.44
CA MET A 79 126.42 26.38 48.87
C MET A 79 125.16 27.16 49.22
N ARG A 80 124.64 27.98 48.30
CA ARG A 80 123.36 28.66 48.47
C ARG A 80 122.18 27.70 48.41
N THR A 81 122.14 26.82 47.40
CA THR A 81 121.03 25.87 47.25
C THR A 81 120.96 24.87 48.42
N VAL A 82 122.10 24.41 48.94
CA VAL A 82 122.14 23.57 50.15
C VAL A 82 121.46 24.27 51.33
N ARG A 83 121.75 25.56 51.55
CA ARG A 83 121.13 26.34 52.64
C ARG A 83 119.64 26.57 52.44
N ASP A 84 119.23 26.90 51.22
CA ASP A 84 117.81 27.11 50.89
C ASP A 84 116.99 25.82 51.07
N LEU A 85 117.51 24.67 50.60
CA LEU A 85 116.90 23.36 50.81
C LEU A 85 116.83 23.01 52.30
N ALA A 86 117.91 23.26 53.06
CA ALA A 86 117.93 23.04 54.50
C ALA A 86 116.85 23.86 55.24
N ASP A 87 116.66 25.13 54.87
CA ASP A 87 115.63 25.97 55.49
C ASP A 87 114.21 25.51 55.18
N MET A 88 113.96 25.01 53.97
CA MET A 88 112.67 24.41 53.62
C MET A 88 112.40 23.13 54.42
N PHE A 89 113.36 22.19 54.46
CA PHE A 89 113.23 21.00 55.29
C PHE A 89 113.05 21.31 56.78
N ARG A 90 113.72 22.36 57.29
CA ARG A 90 113.59 22.79 58.69
C ARG A 90 112.19 23.28 59.01
N LYS A 91 111.52 23.97 58.07
CA LYS A 91 110.13 24.42 58.24
C LYS A 91 109.19 23.22 58.29
N GLU A 92 109.30 22.29 57.33
CA GLU A 92 108.46 21.10 57.28
C GLU A 92 108.68 20.18 58.49
N HIS A 93 109.93 19.98 58.88
CA HIS A 93 110.27 19.21 60.08
C HIS A 93 109.64 19.79 61.34
N ARG A 94 109.66 21.13 61.51
CA ARG A 94 109.00 21.80 62.65
C ARG A 94 107.48 21.66 62.60
N ALA A 95 106.88 21.81 61.42
CA ALA A 95 105.44 21.66 61.24
C ALA A 95 104.99 20.25 61.63
N ILE A 96 105.70 19.22 61.16
CA ILE A 96 105.43 17.82 61.47
C ILE A 96 105.69 17.50 62.95
N ILE A 97 106.76 18.03 63.55
CA ILE A 97 107.00 17.88 64.99
C ILE A 97 105.88 18.50 65.82
N SER A 98 105.32 19.65 65.42
CA SER A 98 104.21 20.27 66.14
C SER A 98 102.95 19.39 66.17
N LEU A 99 102.78 18.53 65.15
CA LEU A 99 101.69 17.56 65.04
C LEU A 99 102.00 16.21 65.70
N MET A 100 103.23 16.01 66.18
CA MET A 100 103.69 14.74 66.75
C MET A 100 102.79 14.19 67.87
N PRO A 101 102.24 15.00 68.81
CA PRO A 101 101.33 14.48 69.83
C PRO A 101 100.07 13.82 69.23
N LYS A 102 99.56 14.37 68.13
CA LYS A 102 98.38 13.83 67.43
C LYS A 102 98.73 12.60 66.61
N ILE A 103 99.85 12.65 65.88
CA ILE A 103 100.36 11.49 65.13
C ILE A 103 100.65 10.33 66.11
N GLN A 104 101.21 10.61 67.29
CA GLN A 104 101.50 9.62 68.32
C GLN A 104 100.22 9.00 68.91
N ALA A 105 99.12 9.74 69.00
CA ALA A 105 97.84 9.20 69.44
C ALA A 105 97.24 8.23 68.42
N LEU A 106 97.42 8.49 67.12
CA LEU A 106 96.94 7.62 66.04
C LEU A 106 97.86 6.42 65.82
N ARG A 107 99.18 6.65 65.76
CA ARG A 107 100.21 5.71 65.34
C ARG A 107 101.49 5.86 66.19
N PRO A 108 101.53 5.23 67.38
CA PRO A 108 102.58 5.49 68.37
C PRO A 108 103.96 4.92 68.00
N ALA A 109 104.04 3.86 67.21
CA ALA A 109 105.31 3.25 66.80
C ALA A 109 106.00 4.09 65.71
N GLU A 110 105.22 4.53 64.73
CA GLU A 110 105.65 5.30 63.58
C GLU A 110 105.95 6.75 63.97
N ALA A 111 105.15 7.34 64.89
CA ALA A 111 105.44 8.66 65.48
C ALA A 111 106.77 8.69 66.25
N LYS A 112 107.05 7.65 67.06
CA LYS A 112 108.34 7.54 67.75
C LYS A 112 109.51 7.47 66.77
N ALA A 113 109.36 6.68 65.70
CA ALA A 113 110.36 6.64 64.65
C ALA A 113 110.56 8.03 64.02
N LEU A 114 109.49 8.74 63.65
CA LEU A 114 109.60 10.07 63.04
C LEU A 114 110.24 11.11 63.99
N ALA A 115 109.91 11.06 65.28
CA ALA A 115 110.42 11.99 66.30
C ALA A 115 111.92 11.84 66.59
N THR A 116 112.51 10.65 66.37
CA THR A 116 113.96 10.44 66.58
C THR A 116 114.84 11.08 65.51
N VAL A 117 114.27 11.56 64.41
CA VAL A 117 115.04 12.22 63.35
C VAL A 117 115.28 13.68 63.72
N SER A 118 116.51 14.02 64.07
CA SER A 118 116.92 15.39 64.45
C SER A 118 117.51 16.15 63.26
N PHE A 119 117.14 17.43 63.13
CA PHE A 119 117.60 18.28 62.03
C PHE A 119 119.11 18.61 62.18
N PRO A 120 119.94 18.45 61.13
CA PRO A 120 121.38 18.66 61.20
C PRO A 120 121.75 20.15 61.31
N SER A 121 122.93 20.45 61.86
CA SER A 121 123.51 21.80 61.77
C SER A 121 124.07 21.99 60.36
N VAL A 122 123.50 22.93 59.61
CA VAL A 122 123.96 23.33 58.27
C VAL A 122 124.60 24.70 58.40
N GLY A 123 125.91 24.77 58.19
CA GLY A 123 126.73 25.97 58.36
C GLY A 123 126.82 26.82 57.09
N ALA A 124 127.92 26.63 56.34
CA ALA A 124 128.23 27.43 55.15
C ALA A 124 127.54 26.91 53.88
N GLY A 125 127.00 25.68 53.91
CA GLY A 125 126.45 24.99 52.75
C GLY A 125 127.49 24.15 51.99
N ASP A 126 128.60 23.81 52.64
CA ASP A 126 129.67 23.03 52.01
C ASP A 126 129.25 21.58 51.69
N PHE A 127 130.15 20.79 51.08
CA PHE A 127 129.84 19.40 50.72
C PHE A 127 129.51 18.51 51.93
N ASN A 128 130.03 18.82 53.12
CA ASN A 128 129.72 18.07 54.35
C ASN A 128 128.30 18.43 54.83
N ASP A 129 127.95 19.71 54.78
CA ASP A 129 126.60 20.20 55.07
C ASP A 129 125.56 19.56 54.13
N ALA A 130 125.89 19.42 52.83
CA ALA A 130 125.03 18.76 51.85
C ALA A 130 124.85 17.25 52.14
N GLN A 131 125.91 16.55 52.54
CA GLN A 131 125.83 15.14 52.93
C GLN A 131 124.99 14.96 54.20
N ASN A 132 125.19 15.81 55.22
CA ASN A 132 124.40 15.79 56.44
C ASN A 132 122.91 16.07 56.16
N LEU A 133 122.61 17.01 55.26
CA LEU A 133 121.24 17.29 54.84
C LEU A 133 120.62 16.12 54.08
N TYR A 134 121.39 15.45 53.21
CA TYR A 134 120.94 14.24 52.50
C TYR A 134 120.57 13.12 53.47
N ASP A 135 121.44 12.80 54.42
CA ASP A 135 121.21 11.72 55.38
C ASP A 135 119.97 12.00 56.25
N PHE A 136 119.76 13.27 56.63
CA PHE A 136 118.54 13.71 57.29
C PHE A 136 117.30 13.57 56.38
N ALA A 137 117.36 14.12 55.16
CA ALA A 137 116.25 14.14 54.22
C ALA A 137 115.79 12.73 53.85
N ASP A 138 116.72 11.79 53.66
CA ASP A 138 116.45 10.39 53.36
C ASP A 138 115.73 9.70 54.52
N GLN A 139 116.25 9.85 55.75
CA GLN A 139 115.63 9.27 56.94
C GLN A 139 114.27 9.89 57.25
N PHE A 140 114.14 11.21 57.10
CA PHE A 140 112.92 11.93 57.42
C PHE A 140 111.81 11.64 56.42
N SER A 141 112.09 11.75 55.10
CA SER A 141 111.11 11.51 54.04
C SER A 141 110.60 10.07 54.03
N LYS A 142 111.47 9.07 54.21
CA LYS A 142 111.06 7.66 54.31
C LYS A 142 110.13 7.42 55.49
N ARG A 143 110.45 7.96 56.66
CA ARG A 143 109.60 7.81 57.86
C ARG A 143 108.30 8.59 57.73
N TYR A 144 108.33 9.77 57.12
CA TYR A 144 107.14 10.57 56.84
C TYR A 144 106.19 9.85 55.87
N ALA A 145 106.70 9.30 54.76
CA ALA A 145 105.90 8.62 53.76
C ALA A 145 105.13 7.41 54.33
N VAL A 146 105.78 6.63 55.22
CA VAL A 146 105.11 5.51 55.91
C VAL A 146 103.96 6.01 56.79
N VAL A 147 104.19 7.07 57.58
CA VAL A 147 103.15 7.66 58.44
C VAL A 147 101.99 8.23 57.61
N HIS A 148 102.31 8.92 56.51
CA HIS A 148 101.31 9.49 55.61
C HIS A 148 100.43 8.43 54.95
N GLN A 149 101.04 7.37 54.41
CA GLN A 149 100.32 6.30 53.73
C GLN A 149 99.34 5.57 54.66
N GLU A 150 99.77 5.25 55.88
CA GLU A 150 98.93 4.55 56.87
C GLU A 150 97.76 5.42 57.33
N ILE A 151 98.01 6.69 57.66
CA ILE A 151 96.95 7.61 58.09
C ILE A 151 95.96 7.89 56.96
N THR A 152 96.43 8.05 55.71
CA THR A 152 95.55 8.23 54.54
C THR A 152 94.59 7.05 54.38
N ARG A 153 95.10 5.82 54.52
CA ARG A 153 94.29 4.61 54.41
C ARG A 153 93.19 4.57 55.48
N ASP A 154 93.55 4.82 56.74
CA ASP A 154 92.60 4.79 57.86
C ASP A 154 91.48 5.83 57.67
N VAL A 155 91.85 7.05 57.30
CA VAL A 155 90.92 8.14 57.03
C VAL A 155 89.96 7.79 55.90
N LYS A 156 90.46 7.21 54.81
CA LYS A 156 89.64 6.80 53.66
C LYS A 156 88.63 5.72 54.04
N THR A 157 89.10 4.69 54.75
CA THR A 157 88.20 3.62 55.22
C THR A 157 87.09 4.15 56.11
N LEU A 158 87.41 5.09 57.01
CA LEU A 158 86.42 5.68 57.89
C LEU A 158 85.40 6.56 57.14
N LEU A 159 85.85 7.31 56.12
CA LEU A 159 84.97 8.12 55.27
C LEU A 159 83.96 7.25 54.51
N ASP A 160 84.44 6.20 53.85
CA ASP A 160 83.61 5.30 53.04
C ASP A 160 82.58 4.56 53.91
N GLU A 161 82.99 4.10 55.09
CA GLU A 161 82.07 3.46 56.03
C GLU A 161 81.00 4.43 56.55
N ASN A 162 81.36 5.67 56.87
CA ASN A 162 80.39 6.68 57.32
C ASN A 162 79.37 7.02 56.22
N LYS A 163 79.81 7.17 54.96
CA LYS A 163 78.90 7.40 53.82
C LYS A 163 77.89 6.26 53.68
N GLY A 164 78.36 5.01 53.73
CA GLY A 164 77.47 3.84 53.67
C GLY A 164 76.44 3.78 54.82
N MET A 165 76.84 4.18 56.03
CA MET A 165 75.92 4.27 57.18
C MET A 165 74.86 5.35 57.00
N VAL A 166 75.24 6.55 56.54
CA VAL A 166 74.29 7.66 56.30
C VAL A 166 73.23 7.25 55.28
N ASP A 167 73.62 6.71 54.14
CA ASP A 167 72.70 6.29 53.07
C ASP A 167 71.72 5.20 53.52
N THR A 168 72.16 4.32 54.42
CA THR A 168 71.33 3.25 54.98
C THR A 168 70.36 3.80 56.02
N TYR A 169 70.83 4.70 56.88
CA TYR A 169 70.05 5.22 57.99
C TYR A 169 69.00 6.24 57.53
N GLU A 170 69.30 7.08 56.53
CA GLU A 170 68.34 8.08 55.98
C GLU A 170 67.07 7.42 55.42
N ARG A 171 67.09 6.12 55.11
CA ARG A 171 65.90 5.36 54.66
C ARG A 171 64.89 5.10 55.77
N HIS A 172 65.32 5.15 57.03
CA HIS A 172 64.51 4.71 58.18
C HIS A 172 64.40 5.78 59.27
N VAL A 173 65.40 6.67 59.39
CA VAL A 173 65.45 7.74 60.40
C VAL A 173 65.99 9.02 59.75
N THR A 174 65.51 10.18 60.19
CA THR A 174 66.04 11.48 59.73
C THR A 174 67.40 11.78 60.37
N ILE A 175 68.44 11.94 59.55
CA ILE A 175 69.80 12.28 60.02
C ILE A 175 70.01 13.79 59.92
N ASP A 176 70.55 14.40 60.98
CA ASP A 176 70.94 15.81 60.92
C ASP A 176 72.23 15.94 60.08
N ARG A 177 72.11 16.52 58.90
CA ARG A 177 73.24 16.73 57.98
C ARG A 177 74.29 17.69 58.53
N GLY A 178 73.96 18.50 59.54
CA GLY A 178 74.93 19.31 60.26
C GLY A 178 75.92 18.50 61.08
N GLU A 179 75.48 17.36 61.64
CA GLU A 179 76.29 16.47 62.48
C GLU A 179 77.15 15.48 61.66
N VAL A 180 76.95 15.38 60.35
CA VAL A 180 77.73 14.55 59.41
C VAL A 180 78.30 15.35 58.23
N ALA A 181 78.50 16.65 58.41
CA ALA A 181 78.85 17.58 57.34
C ALA A 181 80.18 17.23 56.63
N THR A 182 81.16 16.68 57.35
CA THR A 182 82.47 16.28 56.80
C THR A 182 82.35 15.06 55.91
N THR A 183 81.56 14.06 56.32
CA THR A 183 81.27 12.84 55.54
C THR A 183 80.55 13.18 54.24
N VAL A 184 79.61 14.13 54.27
CA VAL A 184 78.85 14.55 53.08
C VAL A 184 79.69 15.40 52.13
N ALA A 185 80.57 16.26 52.65
CA ALA A 185 81.31 17.23 51.84
C ALA A 185 82.64 16.72 51.24
N THR A 186 83.20 15.62 51.77
CA THR A 186 84.53 15.13 51.36
C THR A 186 84.41 13.97 50.37
N ASP A 187 85.01 14.09 49.19
CA ASP A 187 84.97 13.04 48.16
C ASP A 187 86.18 12.10 48.18
N ASP A 188 87.41 12.62 48.32
CA ASP A 188 88.64 11.81 48.36
C ASP A 188 89.70 12.46 49.28
N VAL A 189 90.62 11.63 49.77
CA VAL A 189 91.64 12.00 50.77
C VAL A 189 93.07 11.70 50.31
N SER A 190 93.22 11.07 49.15
CA SER A 190 94.48 10.46 48.67
C SER A 190 95.61 11.46 48.36
N GLY A 191 95.33 12.77 48.28
CA GLY A 191 96.30 13.82 47.94
C GLY A 191 96.53 14.88 49.03
N LEU A 192 95.99 14.69 50.24
CA LEU A 192 96.06 15.68 51.32
C LEU A 192 97.37 15.54 52.12
N PRO A 193 97.98 16.65 52.60
CA PRO A 193 99.15 16.60 53.47
C PRO A 193 98.80 15.99 54.82
N LEU A 194 99.81 15.47 55.53
CA LEU A 194 99.62 14.79 56.82
C LEU A 194 98.92 15.68 57.86
N SER A 195 99.14 16.99 57.82
CA SER A 195 98.47 17.97 58.68
C SER A 195 96.96 18.01 58.51
N GLU A 196 96.46 17.91 57.27
CA GLU A 196 95.04 17.95 56.96
C GLU A 196 94.38 16.61 57.22
N LEU A 197 95.06 15.51 56.90
CA LEU A 197 94.59 14.15 57.16
C LEU A 197 94.31 13.89 58.65
N VAL A 198 95.19 14.36 59.53
CA VAL A 198 95.01 14.21 60.98
C VAL A 198 93.77 14.98 61.49
N ILE A 199 93.51 16.18 60.95
CA ILE A 199 92.33 16.97 61.30
C ILE A 199 91.06 16.31 60.77
N LEU A 200 91.11 15.79 59.54
CA LEU A 200 89.97 15.12 58.91
C LEU A 200 89.61 13.82 59.63
N HIS A 201 90.61 13.04 60.05
CA HIS A 201 90.42 11.85 60.89
C HIS A 201 89.66 12.17 62.18
N GLU A 202 90.06 13.22 62.92
CA GLU A 202 89.40 13.63 64.16
C GLU A 202 87.92 14.00 63.94
N LYS A 203 87.60 14.67 62.82
CA LYS A 203 86.21 15.02 62.48
C LYS A 203 85.40 13.78 62.12
N LEU A 204 85.88 12.95 61.21
CA LEU A 204 85.17 11.73 60.79
C LEU A 204 84.93 10.76 61.95
N THR A 205 85.85 10.69 62.91
CA THR A 205 85.69 9.84 64.11
C THR A 205 84.55 10.34 65.01
N LYS A 206 84.35 11.66 65.11
CA LYS A 206 83.21 12.24 65.84
C LYS A 206 81.89 11.97 65.14
N GLU A 207 81.86 12.13 63.82
CA GLU A 207 80.67 11.83 63.02
C GLU A 207 80.31 10.34 63.09
N ARG A 208 81.32 9.45 63.10
CA ARG A 208 81.11 8.01 63.31
C ARG A 208 80.49 7.72 64.67
N ALA A 209 80.96 8.34 65.75
CA ALA A 209 80.36 8.15 67.07
C ALA A 209 78.88 8.59 67.12
N TYR A 210 78.51 9.65 66.41
CA TYR A 210 77.12 10.08 66.25
C TYR A 210 76.28 9.03 65.51
N LEU A 211 76.77 8.52 64.38
CA LEU A 211 76.11 7.47 63.60
C LEU A 211 75.96 6.18 64.43
N ASP A 212 77.02 5.72 65.08
CA ASP A 212 76.98 4.51 65.93
C ASP A 212 75.95 4.67 67.08
N GLY A 213 75.80 5.88 67.64
CA GLY A 213 74.77 6.19 68.64
C GLY A 213 73.33 6.04 68.16
N ARG A 214 73.08 6.15 66.85
CA ARG A 214 71.75 6.01 66.23
C ARG A 214 71.43 4.61 65.71
N LYS A 215 72.40 3.71 65.71
CA LYS A 215 72.22 2.32 65.23
C LYS A 215 71.05 1.60 65.91
N GLY A 216 70.89 1.77 67.22
CA GLY A 216 69.80 1.13 67.97
C GLY A 216 68.40 1.64 67.59
N GLU A 217 68.27 2.94 67.30
CA GLU A 217 67.02 3.56 66.85
C GLU A 217 66.64 3.05 65.45
N VAL A 218 67.61 2.99 64.54
CA VAL A 218 67.43 2.48 63.18
C VAL A 218 67.05 0.98 63.19
N SER A 219 67.73 0.16 63.99
CA SER A 219 67.38 -1.27 64.14
C SER A 219 65.96 -1.45 64.68
N GLY A 220 65.54 -0.64 65.67
CA GLY A 220 64.19 -0.70 66.21
C GLY A 220 63.12 -0.35 65.17
N MET A 221 63.31 0.77 64.46
CA MET A 221 62.38 1.23 63.43
C MET A 221 62.31 0.27 62.24
N LEU A 222 63.46 -0.23 61.77
CA LEU A 222 63.51 -1.22 60.69
C LEU A 222 62.83 -2.53 61.10
N GLY A 223 63.07 -3.03 62.31
CA GLY A 223 62.40 -4.22 62.83
C GLY A 223 60.87 -4.07 62.88
N THR A 224 60.38 -2.91 63.35
CA THR A 224 58.93 -2.63 63.36
C THR A 224 58.33 -2.48 61.95
N SER A 225 59.06 -1.83 61.02
CA SER A 225 58.62 -1.68 59.63
C SER A 225 58.54 -3.03 58.95
N LEU A 226 59.59 -3.86 59.06
CA LEU A 226 59.63 -5.19 58.45
C LEU A 226 58.49 -6.08 58.92
N LEU A 227 58.17 -6.08 60.22
CA LEU A 227 57.04 -6.86 60.72
C LEU A 227 55.70 -6.36 60.16
N SER A 228 55.50 -5.04 60.13
CA SER A 228 54.31 -4.43 59.54
C SER A 228 54.16 -4.78 58.05
N ASP A 229 55.25 -4.70 57.29
CA ASP A 229 55.25 -4.95 55.85
C ASP A 229 55.06 -6.46 55.55
N ILE A 230 55.65 -7.34 56.36
CA ILE A 230 55.41 -8.79 56.27
C ILE A 230 53.94 -9.13 56.60
N GLU A 231 53.35 -8.52 57.62
CA GLU A 231 51.93 -8.71 57.97
C GLU A 231 51.00 -8.20 56.86
N ALA A 232 51.30 -7.04 56.28
CA ALA A 232 50.56 -6.49 55.14
C ALA A 232 50.63 -7.42 53.93
N LEU A 233 51.84 -7.92 53.60
CA LEU A 233 52.01 -8.89 52.52
C LEU A 233 51.29 -10.22 52.82
N GLN A 234 51.31 -10.73 54.05
CA GLN A 234 50.54 -11.93 54.43
C GLN A 234 49.02 -11.72 54.30
N ALA A 235 48.49 -10.57 54.70
CA ALA A 235 47.08 -10.21 54.50
C ALA A 235 46.72 -10.14 53.00
N SER A 236 47.63 -9.60 52.19
CA SER A 236 47.48 -9.54 50.73
C SER A 236 47.44 -10.95 50.10
N VAL A 237 48.32 -11.85 50.55
CA VAL A 237 48.44 -13.24 50.08
C VAL A 237 47.21 -14.07 50.45
N THR A 238 46.70 -13.93 51.67
CA THR A 238 45.47 -14.61 52.10
C THR A 238 44.24 -14.14 51.32
N THR A 239 44.16 -12.85 51.03
CA THR A 239 43.10 -12.28 50.19
C THR A 239 43.19 -12.80 48.75
N ALA A 240 44.39 -12.83 48.16
CA ALA A 240 44.64 -13.37 46.83
C ALA A 240 44.23 -14.85 46.72
N SER A 241 44.62 -15.66 47.71
CA SER A 241 44.27 -17.08 47.78
C SER A 241 42.76 -17.28 47.90
N ARG A 242 42.07 -16.45 48.69
CA ARG A 242 40.59 -16.49 48.80
C ARG A 242 39.90 -16.13 47.47
N LEU A 243 40.51 -15.26 46.67
CA LEU A 243 40.08 -14.89 45.33
C LEU A 243 40.54 -15.91 44.25
N GLY A 244 41.14 -17.04 44.65
CA GLY A 244 41.48 -18.14 43.74
C GLY A 244 42.81 -18.01 43.01
N LEU A 245 43.76 -17.18 43.48
CA LEU A 245 45.12 -17.17 42.95
C LEU A 245 45.91 -18.40 43.45
N ASP A 246 46.41 -19.21 42.53
CA ASP A 246 47.28 -20.35 42.84
C ASP A 246 48.68 -19.87 43.23
N LEU A 247 48.94 -19.86 44.54
CA LEU A 247 50.24 -19.52 45.10
C LEU A 247 51.12 -20.77 45.24
N PRO A 248 52.45 -20.67 45.06
CA PRO A 248 53.36 -21.75 45.36
C PRO A 248 53.18 -22.23 46.82
N VAL A 249 53.13 -23.55 47.03
CA VAL A 249 52.82 -24.19 48.33
C VAL A 249 53.68 -23.66 49.49
N ASP A 250 54.91 -23.23 49.19
CA ASP A 250 55.88 -22.74 50.17
C ASP A 250 55.82 -21.22 50.42
N PHE A 251 55.06 -20.44 49.65
CA PHE A 251 55.14 -18.97 49.69
C PHE A 251 54.68 -18.41 51.06
N THR A 252 53.53 -18.87 51.55
CA THR A 252 53.02 -18.51 52.88
C THR A 252 53.94 -18.98 54.00
N HIS A 253 54.59 -20.15 53.83
CA HIS A 253 55.57 -20.66 54.79
C HIS A 253 56.83 -19.78 54.83
N ARG A 254 57.32 -19.32 53.67
CA ARG A 254 58.45 -18.39 53.56
C ARG A 254 58.16 -17.06 54.28
N LEU A 255 56.97 -16.48 54.11
CA LEU A 255 56.60 -15.23 54.81
C LEU A 255 56.51 -15.40 56.34
N ARG A 256 56.10 -16.58 56.83
CA ARG A 256 56.10 -16.88 58.27
C ARG A 256 57.51 -17.02 58.82
N LEU A 257 58.42 -17.65 58.06
CA LEU A 257 59.83 -17.72 58.44
C LEU A 257 60.45 -16.32 58.48
N LEU A 258 60.17 -15.47 57.49
CA LEU A 258 60.62 -14.08 57.49
C LEU A 258 60.11 -13.29 58.70
N ALA A 259 58.83 -13.43 59.08
CA ALA A 259 58.29 -12.76 60.27
C ALA A 259 58.98 -13.22 61.57
N ARG A 260 59.19 -14.53 61.72
CA ARG A 260 59.88 -15.11 62.88
C ARG A 260 61.32 -14.63 62.96
N ASP A 261 62.02 -14.64 61.84
CA ASP A 261 63.43 -14.27 61.78
C ASP A 261 63.60 -12.74 61.95
N ALA A 262 62.64 -11.93 61.49
CA ALA A 262 62.60 -10.48 61.73
C ALA A 262 62.31 -10.11 63.20
N SER A 263 61.39 -10.82 63.86
CA SER A 263 61.07 -10.57 65.28
C SER A 263 62.21 -10.95 66.26
N SER A 264 63.12 -11.83 65.84
CA SER A 264 64.26 -12.29 66.65
C SER A 264 65.58 -11.61 66.31
N ALA A 265 65.62 -10.83 65.22
CA ALA A 265 66.82 -10.12 64.79
C ALA A 265 67.05 -8.84 65.62
N SER A 266 68.17 -8.81 66.35
CA SER A 266 68.65 -7.61 67.06
C SER A 266 69.74 -6.84 66.31
N ASP A 267 70.32 -7.45 65.27
CA ASP A 267 71.42 -6.89 64.50
C ASP A 267 70.94 -6.22 63.21
N LEU A 268 71.43 -5.00 62.94
CA LEU A 268 71.03 -4.24 61.77
C LEU A 268 71.31 -4.98 60.45
N THR A 269 72.43 -5.71 60.38
CA THR A 269 72.81 -6.45 59.17
C THR A 269 71.83 -7.59 58.86
N THR A 270 71.31 -8.28 59.88
CA THR A 270 70.34 -9.35 59.67
C THR A 270 68.99 -8.77 59.26
N LEU A 271 68.58 -7.65 59.88
CA LEU A 271 67.37 -6.92 59.48
C LEU A 271 67.42 -6.46 58.01
N LEU A 272 68.54 -5.91 57.55
CA LEU A 272 68.70 -5.50 56.13
C LEU A 272 68.64 -6.68 55.16
N THR A 273 69.19 -7.85 55.53
CA THR A 273 69.07 -9.06 54.70
C THR A 273 67.62 -9.55 54.61
N LEU A 274 66.86 -9.45 55.70
CA LEU A 274 65.45 -9.81 55.74
C LEU A 274 64.59 -8.83 54.92
N GLU A 275 64.91 -7.53 54.92
CA GLU A 275 64.29 -6.53 54.04
C GLU A 275 64.45 -6.90 52.56
N SER A 276 65.65 -7.29 52.15
CA SER A 276 65.89 -7.70 50.76
C SER A 276 65.10 -8.94 50.37
N GLN A 277 64.94 -9.90 51.30
CA GLN A 277 64.14 -11.10 51.07
C GLN A 277 62.65 -10.77 50.98
N LEU A 278 62.16 -9.83 51.80
CA LEU A 278 60.77 -9.35 51.75
C LEU A 278 60.46 -8.67 50.41
N ARG A 279 61.31 -7.75 49.93
CA ARG A 279 61.12 -7.08 48.63
C ARG A 279 61.07 -8.08 47.47
N THR A 280 61.88 -9.14 47.55
CA THR A 280 61.87 -10.22 46.54
C THR A 280 60.52 -10.97 46.56
N ALA A 281 59.96 -11.20 47.74
CA ALA A 281 58.64 -11.83 47.88
C ALA A 281 57.51 -10.91 47.36
N GLU A 282 57.56 -9.60 47.66
CA GLU A 282 56.60 -8.61 47.12
C GLU A 282 56.60 -8.61 45.59
N GLN A 283 57.78 -8.59 44.97
CA GLN A 283 57.91 -8.60 43.51
C GLN A 283 57.38 -9.90 42.89
N GLN A 284 57.62 -11.05 43.53
CA GLN A 284 57.05 -12.33 43.09
C GLN A 284 55.51 -12.31 43.14
N MET A 285 54.94 -11.76 44.21
CA MET A 285 53.49 -11.63 44.36
C MET A 285 52.89 -10.67 43.31
N ALA A 286 53.53 -9.52 43.09
CA ALA A 286 53.12 -8.55 42.08
C ALA A 286 53.11 -9.18 40.67
N ASN A 287 54.14 -9.94 40.30
CA ASN A 287 54.20 -10.60 39.00
C ASN A 287 53.11 -11.66 38.82
N LEU A 288 52.86 -12.51 39.83
CA LEU A 288 51.77 -13.50 39.77
C LEU A 288 50.40 -12.84 39.57
N LEU A 289 50.14 -11.72 40.25
CA LEU A 289 48.89 -10.96 40.09
C LEU A 289 48.78 -10.32 38.71
N ARG A 290 49.86 -9.71 38.19
CA ARG A 290 49.90 -9.12 36.84
C ARG A 290 49.58 -10.16 35.78
N ASP A 291 50.29 -11.29 35.81
CA ASP A 291 50.12 -12.37 34.83
C ASP A 291 48.68 -12.90 34.87
N ARG A 292 48.11 -13.09 36.06
CA ARG A 292 46.73 -13.56 36.19
C ARG A 292 45.71 -12.54 35.67
N ILE A 293 45.86 -11.26 35.97
CA ILE A 293 44.97 -10.19 35.48
C ILE A 293 44.97 -10.13 33.94
N ILE A 294 46.17 -10.20 33.32
CA ILE A 294 46.32 -10.19 31.87
C ILE A 294 45.68 -11.44 31.26
N ASN A 295 45.97 -12.62 31.80
CA ASN A 295 45.48 -13.89 31.27
C ASN A 295 43.97 -14.03 31.40
N MET A 296 43.35 -13.64 32.53
CA MET A 296 41.89 -13.69 32.69
C MET A 296 41.14 -12.91 31.62
N LYS A 297 41.60 -11.69 31.32
CA LYS A 297 41.00 -10.87 30.26
C LYS A 297 41.08 -11.57 28.91
N HIS A 298 42.24 -12.13 28.58
CA HIS A 298 42.45 -12.80 27.32
C HIS A 298 41.63 -14.09 27.21
N GLU A 299 41.67 -14.96 28.23
CA GLU A 299 40.93 -16.23 28.26
C GLU A 299 39.42 -16.02 28.06
N ILE A 300 38.81 -15.09 28.82
CA ILE A 300 37.36 -14.83 28.74
C ILE A 300 37.00 -14.26 27.36
N THR A 301 37.78 -13.29 26.86
CA THR A 301 37.49 -12.64 25.57
C THR A 301 37.64 -13.62 24.40
N THR A 302 38.69 -14.45 24.39
CA THR A 302 38.92 -15.43 23.34
C THR A 302 37.80 -16.48 23.29
N LYS A 303 37.38 -17.00 24.45
CA LYS A 303 36.29 -17.99 24.55
C LYS A 303 34.97 -17.47 23.99
N ILE A 304 34.66 -16.21 24.26
CA ILE A 304 33.46 -15.53 23.76
C ILE A 304 33.51 -15.33 22.24
N VAL A 305 34.65 -14.86 21.73
CA VAL A 305 34.84 -14.58 20.30
C VAL A 305 34.81 -15.88 19.49
N GLU A 306 35.45 -16.95 19.98
CA GLU A 306 35.37 -18.28 19.38
C GLU A 306 33.92 -18.81 19.34
N GLY A 307 33.10 -18.39 20.31
CA GLY A 307 31.67 -18.64 20.37
C GLY A 307 30.79 -17.90 19.37
N GLY A 308 31.36 -16.95 18.61
CA GLY A 308 30.62 -16.11 17.67
C GLY A 308 29.71 -15.08 18.34
N ILE A 309 29.93 -14.77 19.62
CA ILE A 309 29.23 -13.70 20.35
C ILE A 309 30.00 -12.39 20.12
N PRO A 310 29.38 -11.34 19.55
CA PRO A 310 30.05 -10.05 19.41
C PRO A 310 30.34 -9.46 20.81
N THR A 311 31.57 -9.01 21.02
CA THR A 311 32.04 -8.38 22.27
C THR A 311 31.57 -6.92 22.42
N THR A 312 30.38 -6.61 21.89
CA THR A 312 29.74 -5.30 21.97
C THR A 312 29.13 -5.07 23.36
N ALA A 313 29.08 -3.80 23.78
CA ALA A 313 28.61 -3.39 25.11
C ALA A 313 27.19 -3.88 25.47
N ASP A 314 26.35 -4.14 24.47
CA ASP A 314 24.97 -4.61 24.66
C ASP A 314 24.87 -6.09 25.04
N VAL A 315 25.95 -6.86 24.85
CA VAL A 315 25.95 -8.32 25.06
C VAL A 315 26.87 -8.72 26.21
N ILE A 316 28.03 -8.06 26.34
CA ILE A 316 29.04 -8.37 27.36
C ILE A 316 29.51 -7.07 28.01
N PRO A 317 29.55 -7.02 29.36
CA PRO A 317 30.07 -5.85 30.06
C PRO A 317 31.54 -5.59 29.68
N PRO A 318 31.97 -4.33 29.54
CA PRO A 318 33.34 -3.99 29.17
C PRO A 318 34.31 -4.39 30.29
N ALA A 319 35.46 -4.95 29.90
CA ALA A 319 36.52 -5.30 30.85
C ALA A 319 37.04 -4.04 31.55
N PRO A 320 37.26 -4.09 32.87
CA PRO A 320 37.75 -2.93 33.60
C PRO A 320 39.22 -2.62 33.23
N VAL A 321 39.59 -1.33 33.30
CA VAL A 321 40.90 -0.82 32.88
C VAL A 321 41.74 -0.49 34.12
N PHE A 322 42.92 -1.08 34.23
CA PHE A 322 43.86 -0.86 35.33
C PHE A 322 45.27 -0.65 34.80
N ASN A 323 46.11 0.04 35.58
CA ASN A 323 47.53 0.16 35.29
C ASN A 323 48.26 -1.07 35.84
N VAL A 324 48.76 -1.93 34.96
CA VAL A 324 49.42 -3.20 35.32
C VAL A 324 50.90 -3.00 35.65
N GLU A 325 51.46 -1.81 35.35
CA GLU A 325 52.88 -1.49 35.54
C GLU A 325 53.25 -1.15 37.00
N THR A 326 52.27 -1.01 37.91
CA THR A 326 52.55 -0.69 39.32
C THR A 326 53.14 -1.89 40.07
N ASP A 327 54.23 -1.71 40.82
CA ASP A 327 54.82 -2.75 41.69
C ASP A 327 54.05 -2.94 43.02
N ASP A 328 53.05 -2.11 43.30
CA ASP A 328 52.23 -2.19 44.52
C ASP A 328 51.24 -3.37 44.46
N VAL A 329 51.43 -4.32 45.39
CA VAL A 329 50.61 -5.54 45.53
C VAL A 329 49.16 -5.22 45.89
N ALA A 330 48.90 -4.18 46.68
CA ALA A 330 47.53 -3.82 47.09
C ALA A 330 46.68 -3.31 45.91
N SER A 331 47.27 -2.44 45.09
CA SER A 331 46.64 -1.95 43.85
C SER A 331 46.37 -3.08 42.86
N LEU A 332 47.33 -4.01 42.69
CA LEU A 332 47.16 -5.18 41.83
C LEU A 332 46.07 -6.13 42.35
N LEU A 333 45.95 -6.35 43.66
CA LEU A 333 44.87 -7.16 44.23
C LEU A 333 43.49 -6.57 44.00
N LEU A 334 43.35 -5.26 44.12
CA LEU A 334 42.10 -4.58 43.84
C LEU A 334 41.73 -4.69 42.34
N GLY A 335 42.73 -4.64 41.45
CA GLY A 335 42.57 -4.93 40.03
C GLY A 335 42.11 -6.38 39.79
N TYR A 336 42.73 -7.35 40.46
CA TYR A 336 42.36 -8.76 40.37
C TYR A 336 40.93 -9.02 40.87
N GLN A 337 40.54 -8.46 42.01
CA GLN A 337 39.18 -8.59 42.55
C GLN A 337 38.13 -8.10 41.53
N LYS A 338 38.35 -6.93 40.94
CA LYS A 338 37.43 -6.38 39.93
C LYS A 338 37.38 -7.23 38.66
N MET A 339 38.48 -7.88 38.28
CA MET A 339 38.49 -8.83 37.16
C MET A 339 37.65 -10.09 37.47
N VAL A 340 37.70 -10.60 38.69
CA VAL A 340 36.84 -11.71 39.15
C VAL A 340 35.37 -11.31 39.20
N GLU A 341 35.07 -10.09 39.66
CA GLU A 341 33.70 -9.55 39.62
C GLU A 341 33.19 -9.40 38.17
N TRP A 342 34.04 -8.92 37.26
CA TRP A 342 33.72 -8.83 35.83
C TRP A 342 33.45 -10.21 35.22
N GLU A 343 34.26 -11.22 35.51
CA GLU A 343 34.00 -12.60 35.08
C GLU A 343 32.61 -13.09 35.55
N GLY A 344 32.24 -12.78 36.79
CA GLY A 344 30.90 -13.06 37.33
C GLY A 344 29.79 -12.36 36.56
N GLN A 345 29.97 -11.08 36.21
CA GLN A 345 29.01 -10.31 35.41
C GLN A 345 28.87 -10.86 34.00
N VAL A 346 29.98 -11.25 33.35
CA VAL A 346 29.99 -11.90 32.04
C VAL A 346 29.19 -13.22 32.09
N ARG A 347 29.37 -14.02 33.13
CA ARG A 347 28.62 -15.28 33.31
C ARG A 347 27.12 -15.04 33.44
N ILE A 348 26.70 -14.02 34.19
CA ILE A 348 25.29 -13.65 34.34
C ILE A 348 24.70 -13.19 33.00
N ALA A 349 25.38 -12.26 32.31
CA ALA A 349 24.92 -11.75 31.02
C ALA A 349 24.78 -12.86 29.96
N LEU A 350 25.75 -13.77 29.89
CA LEU A 350 25.70 -14.94 29.01
C LEU A 350 24.53 -15.87 29.38
N LYS A 351 24.31 -16.11 30.67
CA LYS A 351 23.19 -16.94 31.13
C LYS A 351 21.84 -16.35 30.69
N ASP A 352 21.63 -15.06 30.93
CA ASP A 352 20.37 -14.38 30.58
C ASP A 352 20.11 -14.45 29.07
N LYS A 353 21.15 -14.22 28.25
CA LYS A 353 21.04 -14.30 26.79
C LYS A 353 20.78 -15.71 26.27
N VAL A 354 21.41 -16.72 26.87
CA VAL A 354 21.12 -18.11 26.50
C VAL A 354 19.69 -18.49 26.91
N GLN A 355 19.22 -18.05 28.08
CA GLN A 355 17.83 -18.29 28.50
C GLN A 355 16.82 -17.65 27.54
N GLU A 356 17.04 -16.40 27.14
CA GLU A 356 16.18 -15.70 26.16
C GLU A 356 16.05 -16.49 24.84
N ILE A 357 17.18 -16.93 24.27
CA ILE A 357 17.16 -17.73 23.03
C ILE A 357 16.48 -19.08 23.25
N LEU A 358 16.76 -19.76 24.37
CA LEU A 358 16.15 -21.05 24.68
C LEU A 358 14.63 -20.94 24.90
N GLU A 359 14.14 -19.85 25.49
CA GLU A 359 12.71 -19.56 25.63
C GLU A 359 12.04 -19.30 24.29
N GLU A 360 12.69 -18.54 23.38
CA GLU A 360 12.19 -18.36 22.02
C GLU A 360 12.17 -19.68 21.23
N LEU A 361 13.20 -20.52 21.37
CA LEU A 361 13.22 -21.86 20.79
C LEU A 361 12.12 -22.74 21.38
N GLN A 362 11.80 -22.61 22.67
CA GLN A 362 10.71 -23.34 23.29
C GLN A 362 9.37 -22.95 22.65
N ARG A 363 9.14 -21.65 22.39
CA ARG A 363 7.99 -21.18 21.61
C ARG A 363 7.98 -21.71 20.18
N ALA A 364 9.15 -21.83 19.54
CA ALA A 364 9.27 -22.44 18.23
C ALA A 364 8.79 -23.91 18.22
N THR A 365 9.04 -24.66 19.30
CA THR A 365 8.57 -26.05 19.45
C THR A 365 7.07 -26.18 19.70
N ASP A 366 6.38 -25.11 20.10
CA ASP A 366 4.92 -25.11 20.26
C ASP A 366 4.19 -25.01 18.90
N ALA A 367 4.89 -24.55 17.84
CA ALA A 367 4.36 -24.43 16.47
C ALA A 367 5.31 -25.08 15.43
N PRO A 368 5.54 -26.41 15.49
CA PRO A 368 6.60 -27.09 14.75
C PRO A 368 6.43 -27.05 13.22
N GLU A 369 5.19 -27.08 12.72
CA GLU A 369 4.91 -26.99 11.29
C GLU A 369 5.30 -25.64 10.70
N ASP A 370 5.16 -24.56 11.46
CA ASP A 370 5.44 -23.18 11.02
C ASP A 370 6.91 -22.81 11.16
N THR A 371 7.59 -23.38 12.16
CA THR A 371 9.01 -23.16 12.43
C THR A 371 9.94 -24.15 11.74
N GLY A 372 9.40 -25.21 11.10
CA GLY A 372 10.19 -26.19 10.34
C GLY A 372 10.93 -27.21 11.22
N VAL A 373 10.54 -27.34 12.50
CA VAL A 373 11.18 -28.24 13.46
C VAL A 373 10.74 -29.68 13.18
N THR A 374 11.65 -30.48 12.63
CA THR A 374 11.40 -31.89 12.27
C THR A 374 11.45 -32.83 13.47
N ASP A 375 12.26 -32.54 14.50
CA ASP A 375 12.38 -33.34 15.73
C ASP A 375 12.16 -32.49 16.99
N VAL A 376 10.88 -32.33 17.34
CA VAL A 376 10.42 -31.57 18.51
C VAL A 376 10.93 -32.17 19.83
N LEU A 377 11.07 -33.49 19.90
CA LEU A 377 11.50 -34.20 21.11
C LEU A 377 12.98 -33.95 21.39
N ALA A 378 13.84 -34.07 20.38
CA ALA A 378 15.27 -33.78 20.52
C ALA A 378 15.53 -32.31 20.90
N MET A 379 14.76 -31.38 20.32
CA MET A 379 14.89 -29.95 20.60
C MET A 379 14.41 -29.60 22.02
N ARG A 380 13.29 -30.15 22.49
CA ARG A 380 12.83 -29.97 23.88
C ARG A 380 13.76 -30.62 24.89
N GLN A 381 14.33 -31.78 24.58
CA GLN A 381 15.35 -32.41 25.42
C GLN A 381 16.64 -31.57 25.46
N PHE A 382 17.06 -30.98 24.35
CA PHE A 382 18.19 -30.06 24.31
C PHE A 382 17.93 -28.82 25.17
N ILE A 383 16.75 -28.20 25.07
CA ILE A 383 16.37 -27.04 25.89
C ILE A 383 16.39 -27.39 27.38
N ALA A 384 15.73 -28.48 27.78
CA ALA A 384 15.68 -28.91 29.19
C ALA A 384 17.09 -29.26 29.74
N ASN A 385 17.90 -29.97 28.96
CA ASN A 385 19.28 -30.29 29.33
C ASN A 385 20.19 -29.06 29.37
N SER A 386 19.92 -28.05 28.56
CA SER A 386 20.69 -26.80 28.54
C SER A 386 20.31 -25.90 29.71
N MET A 387 19.01 -25.77 30.01
CA MET A 387 18.48 -25.02 31.16
C MET A 387 19.00 -25.56 32.49
N SER A 388 19.00 -26.88 32.68
CA SER A 388 19.56 -27.51 33.89
C SER A 388 21.09 -27.35 34.01
N LYS A 389 21.82 -27.34 32.88
CA LYS A 389 23.28 -27.13 32.88
C LYS A 389 23.67 -25.67 33.12
N LEU A 390 22.85 -24.69 32.73
CA LEU A 390 23.15 -23.27 32.85
C LEU A 390 23.32 -22.78 34.30
N GLU A 391 22.76 -23.48 35.29
CA GLU A 391 22.91 -23.10 36.71
C GLU A 391 24.33 -23.30 37.25
N THR A 392 25.07 -24.26 36.69
CA THR A 392 26.41 -24.65 37.17
C THR A 392 27.51 -24.56 36.11
N ALA A 393 27.15 -24.32 34.85
CA ALA A 393 28.07 -24.26 33.71
C ALA A 393 29.11 -23.13 33.82
N ASP A 394 30.35 -23.44 33.40
CA ASP A 394 31.38 -22.45 33.13
C ASP A 394 31.12 -21.73 31.79
N ILE A 395 31.81 -20.62 31.56
CA ILE A 395 31.66 -19.76 30.37
C ILE A 395 31.78 -20.58 29.07
N ASP A 396 32.71 -21.54 28.98
CA ASP A 396 32.90 -22.40 27.80
C ASP A 396 31.65 -23.23 27.45
N VAL A 397 30.97 -23.75 28.47
CA VAL A 397 29.77 -24.57 28.29
C VAL A 397 28.59 -23.68 27.90
N MET A 398 28.47 -22.49 28.52
CA MET A 398 27.43 -21.50 28.17
C MET A 398 27.57 -21.05 26.71
N VAL A 399 28.80 -20.79 26.25
CA VAL A 399 29.09 -20.38 24.87
C VAL A 399 28.73 -21.48 23.85
N ARG A 400 29.05 -22.75 24.15
CA ARG A 400 28.67 -23.87 23.27
C ARG A 400 27.16 -24.07 23.20
N ILE A 401 26.44 -23.87 24.30
CA ILE A 401 24.98 -23.92 24.31
C ILE A 401 24.44 -22.76 23.47
N TYR A 402 24.97 -21.55 23.65
CA TYR A 402 24.60 -20.37 22.88
C TYR A 402 24.75 -20.61 21.37
N SER A 403 25.92 -21.04 20.91
CA SER A 403 26.20 -21.21 19.48
C SER A 403 25.24 -22.22 18.83
N LYS A 404 24.96 -23.31 19.54
CA LYS A 404 24.01 -24.33 19.07
C LYS A 404 22.56 -23.83 19.09
N ALA A 405 22.16 -23.13 20.15
CA ALA A 405 20.81 -22.56 20.24
C ALA A 405 20.59 -21.47 19.18
N LYS A 406 21.59 -20.61 18.93
CA LYS A 406 21.54 -19.57 17.91
C LYS A 406 21.37 -20.13 16.50
N ALA A 407 22.12 -21.18 16.15
CA ALA A 407 21.96 -21.83 14.84
C ALA A 407 20.54 -22.36 14.64
N MET A 408 19.97 -23.04 15.65
CA MET A 408 18.59 -23.53 15.59
C MET A 408 17.56 -22.40 15.54
N HIS A 409 17.85 -21.25 16.16
CA HIS A 409 16.99 -20.08 16.16
C HIS A 409 16.98 -19.38 14.80
N GLU A 410 18.14 -19.23 14.17
CA GLU A 410 18.28 -18.67 12.82
C GLU A 410 17.56 -19.55 11.77
N GLU A 411 17.69 -20.87 11.85
CA GLU A 411 16.96 -21.81 10.98
C GLU A 411 15.44 -21.66 11.12
N ALA A 412 14.93 -21.58 12.35
CA ALA A 412 13.51 -21.38 12.61
C ALA A 412 13.00 -20.02 12.07
N ILE A 413 13.76 -18.94 12.26
CA ILE A 413 13.43 -17.62 11.70
C ILE A 413 13.39 -17.66 10.17
N GLN A 414 14.36 -18.30 9.54
CA GLN A 414 14.42 -18.39 8.08
C GLN A 414 13.18 -19.11 7.53
N HIS A 415 12.79 -20.24 8.13
CA HIS A 415 11.62 -21.01 7.71
C HIS A 415 10.31 -20.22 7.87
N ILE A 416 10.11 -19.54 9.01
CA ILE A 416 8.93 -18.68 9.22
C ILE A 416 8.90 -17.55 8.19
N THR A 417 10.06 -16.95 7.90
CA THR A 417 10.18 -15.85 6.93
C THR A 417 9.83 -16.32 5.52
N GLU A 418 10.26 -17.52 5.12
CA GLU A 418 9.88 -18.14 3.85
C GLU A 418 8.38 -18.37 3.76
N LYS A 419 7.75 -18.93 4.81
CA LYS A 419 6.28 -19.07 4.86
C LYS A 419 5.55 -17.72 4.74
N ILE A 420 6.02 -16.69 5.45
CA ILE A 420 5.43 -15.34 5.34
C ILE A 420 5.53 -14.83 3.90
N ARG A 421 6.67 -15.03 3.23
CA ARG A 421 6.83 -14.64 1.80
C ARG A 421 5.87 -15.39 0.89
N ASP A 422 5.67 -16.68 1.09
CA ASP A 422 4.73 -17.49 0.31
C ASP A 422 3.28 -17.00 0.48
N TYR A 423 2.85 -16.74 1.72
CA TYR A 423 1.52 -16.19 1.98
C TYR A 423 1.36 -14.76 1.47
N LEU A 424 2.41 -13.93 1.49
CA LEU A 424 2.38 -12.59 0.88
C LEU A 424 2.24 -12.67 -0.64
N ALA A 425 2.93 -13.61 -1.28
CA ALA A 425 2.79 -13.86 -2.71
C ALA A 425 1.35 -14.27 -3.04
N ARG A 426 0.76 -15.20 -2.27
CA ARG A 426 -0.65 -15.59 -2.39
C ARG A 426 -1.61 -14.42 -2.17
N PHE A 427 -1.37 -13.58 -1.17
CA PHE A 427 -2.19 -12.39 -0.89
C PHE A 427 -2.12 -11.38 -2.05
N ASN A 428 -0.94 -11.12 -2.58
CA ASN A 428 -0.75 -10.21 -3.72
C ASN A 428 -1.37 -10.77 -5.00
N GLU A 429 -1.28 -12.07 -5.23
CA GLU A 429 -1.97 -12.73 -6.34
C GLU A 429 -3.49 -12.59 -6.19
N LEU A 430 -4.03 -12.80 -4.99
CA LEU A 430 -5.45 -12.61 -4.70
C LEU A 430 -5.89 -11.17 -4.99
N ALA A 431 -5.12 -10.18 -4.53
CA ALA A 431 -5.42 -8.77 -4.76
C ALA A 431 -5.34 -8.35 -6.24
N THR A 432 -4.33 -8.80 -6.99
CA THR A 432 -4.11 -8.36 -8.38
C THR A 432 -4.92 -9.14 -9.42
N SER A 433 -5.27 -10.40 -9.14
CA SER A 433 -5.94 -11.26 -10.10
C SER A 433 -7.45 -11.35 -9.90
N ALA A 434 -7.96 -11.01 -8.70
CA ALA A 434 -9.39 -10.87 -8.48
C ALA A 434 -10.02 -9.82 -9.40
N ASP A 435 -9.38 -8.65 -9.54
CA ASP A 435 -9.83 -7.56 -10.42
C ASP A 435 -9.83 -7.93 -11.93
N ARG A 436 -9.17 -9.03 -12.32
CA ARG A 436 -9.17 -9.51 -13.71
C ARG A 436 -10.27 -10.52 -14.01
N VAL A 437 -10.86 -11.12 -12.97
CA VAL A 437 -11.84 -12.22 -13.11
C VAL A 437 -13.23 -11.75 -12.69
N LEU A 438 -13.34 -10.84 -11.74
CA LEU A 438 -14.61 -10.28 -11.27
C LEU A 438 -14.91 -8.96 -12.00
N ASP A 439 -16.07 -8.85 -12.65
CA ASP A 439 -16.46 -7.63 -13.37
C ASP A 439 -17.19 -6.61 -12.45
N TYR A 440 -17.72 -7.06 -11.30
CA TYR A 440 -18.59 -6.26 -10.41
C TYR A 440 -17.98 -5.93 -9.03
N ALA A 441 -17.09 -6.78 -8.52
CA ALA A 441 -16.60 -6.69 -7.15
C ALA A 441 -15.13 -6.24 -7.10
N GLN A 442 -14.88 -5.02 -6.63
CA GLN A 442 -13.54 -4.55 -6.31
C GLN A 442 -13.10 -5.11 -4.95
N LEU A 443 -12.12 -6.02 -4.97
CA LEU A 443 -11.49 -6.51 -3.73
C LEU A 443 -10.49 -5.47 -3.23
N SER A 444 -11.00 -4.38 -2.64
CA SER A 444 -10.19 -3.35 -1.99
C SER A 444 -9.69 -3.84 -0.63
N LYS A 445 -8.73 -4.76 -0.62
CA LYS A 445 -7.86 -4.98 0.54
C LYS A 445 -6.42 -4.67 0.14
N LYS A 446 -5.92 -3.52 0.57
CA LYS A 446 -4.50 -3.17 0.47
C LYS A 446 -3.69 -4.24 1.21
N ALA A 447 -2.65 -4.75 0.56
CA ALA A 447 -1.68 -5.63 1.19
C ALA A 447 -1.15 -4.99 2.49
N PRO A 448 -1.10 -5.73 3.60
CA PRO A 448 -0.45 -5.23 4.80
C PRO A 448 0.98 -4.85 4.43
N LYS A 449 1.37 -3.62 4.76
CA LYS A 449 2.76 -3.19 4.60
C LYS A 449 3.57 -3.97 5.61
N VAL A 450 4.40 -4.89 5.13
CA VAL A 450 5.34 -5.61 5.98
C VAL A 450 6.44 -4.62 6.34
N GLU A 451 6.29 -3.97 7.50
CA GLU A 451 7.43 -3.35 8.16
C GLU A 451 8.53 -4.41 8.32
N GLU A 452 9.79 -3.98 8.16
CA GLU A 452 10.98 -4.82 8.05
C GLU A 452 10.84 -6.11 8.89
N LEU A 453 10.88 -7.28 8.24
CA LEU A 453 10.89 -8.62 8.84
C LEU A 453 12.11 -8.79 9.77
N ARG A 454 12.10 -8.07 10.89
CA ARG A 454 13.15 -7.96 11.89
C ARG A 454 12.46 -8.02 13.25
N GLY A 455 12.28 -9.24 13.75
CA GLY A 455 11.71 -9.53 15.05
C GLY A 455 12.05 -10.96 15.49
N GLY A 456 11.85 -11.25 16.78
CA GLY A 456 12.01 -12.60 17.33
C GLY A 456 10.94 -13.58 16.83
N ILE A 457 11.11 -14.86 17.15
CA ILE A 457 10.24 -15.96 16.64
C ILE A 457 8.76 -15.70 16.93
N VAL A 458 8.43 -15.16 18.11
CA VAL A 458 7.05 -14.88 18.54
C VAL A 458 6.36 -13.87 17.61
N TYR A 459 7.03 -12.77 17.30
CA TYR A 459 6.49 -11.72 16.43
C TYR A 459 6.24 -12.24 15.00
N LEU A 460 7.16 -13.06 14.49
CA LEU A 460 7.03 -13.65 13.16
C LEU A 460 5.86 -14.65 13.10
N LEU A 461 5.65 -15.45 14.14
CA LEU A 461 4.49 -16.36 14.22
C LEU A 461 3.15 -15.60 14.30
N GLU A 462 3.07 -14.52 15.07
CA GLU A 462 1.88 -13.67 15.12
C GLU A 462 1.58 -13.02 13.76
N SER A 463 2.63 -12.53 13.10
CA SER A 463 2.54 -11.96 11.76
C SER A 463 2.06 -12.99 10.73
N LEU A 464 2.59 -14.21 10.79
CA LEU A 464 2.15 -15.33 9.94
C LEU A 464 0.67 -15.65 10.16
N ASN A 465 0.20 -15.73 11.41
CA ASN A 465 -1.20 -15.99 11.74
C ASN A 465 -2.14 -14.89 11.24
N SER A 466 -1.75 -13.62 11.42
CA SER A 466 -2.50 -12.48 10.89
C SER A 466 -2.62 -12.54 9.37
N LEU A 467 -1.51 -12.82 8.69
CA LEU A 467 -1.45 -12.93 7.23
C LEU A 467 -2.29 -14.12 6.72
N ARG A 468 -2.23 -15.27 7.40
CA ARG A 468 -3.04 -16.45 7.09
C ARG A 468 -4.53 -16.14 7.20
N ASN A 469 -4.97 -15.53 8.29
CA ASN A 469 -6.36 -15.09 8.46
C ASN A 469 -6.79 -14.09 7.39
N ALA A 470 -5.89 -13.18 6.98
CA ALA A 470 -6.16 -12.21 5.93
C ALA A 470 -6.32 -12.88 4.55
N VAL A 471 -5.48 -13.87 4.22
CA VAL A 471 -5.60 -14.68 3.00
C VAL A 471 -6.89 -15.49 3.02
N ASP A 472 -7.17 -16.25 4.10
CA ASP A 472 -8.37 -17.09 4.20
C ASP A 472 -9.65 -16.25 4.13
N SER A 473 -9.68 -15.09 4.81
CA SER A 473 -10.77 -14.11 4.68
C SER A 473 -10.89 -13.58 3.25
N GLY A 474 -9.76 -13.31 2.59
CA GLY A 474 -9.69 -12.87 1.19
C GLY A 474 -10.25 -13.92 0.23
N VAL A 475 -9.90 -15.19 0.39
CA VAL A 475 -10.41 -16.30 -0.42
C VAL A 475 -11.91 -16.47 -0.24
N ALA A 476 -12.39 -16.39 1.01
CA ALA A 476 -13.82 -16.43 1.29
C ALA A 476 -14.57 -15.28 0.61
N THR A 477 -14.06 -14.05 0.71
CA THR A 477 -14.67 -12.89 0.04
C THR A 477 -14.63 -13.00 -1.49
N PHE A 478 -13.55 -13.53 -2.07
CA PHE A 478 -13.46 -13.80 -3.50
C PHE A 478 -14.48 -14.85 -3.95
N ARG A 479 -14.63 -15.95 -3.20
CA ARG A 479 -15.63 -16.98 -3.47
C ARG A 479 -17.05 -16.42 -3.45
N ASP A 480 -17.38 -15.63 -2.44
CA ASP A 480 -18.71 -15.02 -2.31
C ASP A 480 -18.97 -14.05 -3.47
N ALA A 481 -17.96 -13.29 -3.90
CA ALA A 481 -18.05 -12.42 -5.07
C ALA A 481 -18.28 -13.20 -6.37
N CYS A 482 -17.58 -14.32 -6.60
CA CYS A 482 -17.83 -15.19 -7.76
C CYS A 482 -19.27 -15.73 -7.77
N LEU A 483 -19.79 -16.12 -6.60
CA LEU A 483 -21.17 -16.61 -6.47
C LEU A 483 -22.20 -15.52 -6.76
N GLN A 484 -22.00 -14.31 -6.20
CA GLN A 484 -22.84 -13.16 -6.49
C GLN A 484 -22.85 -12.82 -7.99
N GLU A 485 -21.70 -12.92 -8.64
CA GLU A 485 -21.56 -12.66 -10.07
C GLU A 485 -22.33 -13.71 -10.91
N ILE A 486 -22.24 -15.00 -10.56
CA ILE A 486 -23.02 -16.07 -11.19
C ILE A 486 -24.53 -15.85 -10.98
N ASP A 487 -24.95 -15.56 -9.75
CA ASP A 487 -26.36 -15.34 -9.41
C ASP A 487 -26.95 -14.14 -10.17
N ALA A 488 -26.17 -13.06 -10.33
CA ALA A 488 -26.57 -11.90 -11.12
C ALA A 488 -26.82 -12.27 -12.60
N ILE A 489 -25.94 -13.09 -13.20
CA ILE A 489 -26.13 -13.57 -14.58
C ILE A 489 -27.40 -14.42 -14.68
N ILE A 490 -27.63 -15.34 -13.74
CA ILE A 490 -28.82 -16.19 -13.72
C ILE A 490 -30.09 -15.32 -13.63
N GLN A 491 -30.11 -14.36 -12.71
CA GLN A 491 -31.24 -13.46 -12.51
C GLN A 491 -31.52 -12.62 -13.75
N ASP A 492 -30.47 -12.11 -14.41
CA ASP A 492 -30.63 -11.34 -15.66
C ASP A 492 -31.14 -12.21 -16.82
N LEU A 493 -30.72 -13.48 -16.93
CA LEU A 493 -31.24 -14.41 -17.93
C LEU A 493 -32.73 -14.70 -17.73
N GLN A 494 -33.19 -14.77 -16.48
CA GLN A 494 -34.60 -14.96 -16.13
C GLN A 494 -35.49 -13.76 -16.51
N THR A 495 -34.92 -12.58 -16.77
CA THR A 495 -35.68 -11.40 -17.25
C THR A 495 -36.09 -11.51 -18.72
N ILE A 496 -35.53 -12.46 -19.49
CA ILE A 496 -35.92 -12.71 -20.87
C ILE A 496 -37.32 -13.35 -20.88
N LYS A 497 -38.17 -12.93 -21.84
CA LYS A 497 -39.57 -13.39 -21.95
C LYS A 497 -39.67 -14.93 -21.90
N PRO A 498 -40.61 -15.52 -21.13
CA PRO A 498 -40.69 -16.98 -20.92
C PRO A 498 -40.77 -17.82 -22.19
N SER A 499 -41.38 -17.30 -23.26
CA SER A 499 -41.49 -17.96 -24.56
C SER A 499 -40.13 -18.27 -25.22
N TYR A 500 -39.05 -17.63 -24.77
CA TYR A 500 -37.69 -17.84 -25.27
C TYR A 500 -36.74 -18.37 -24.19
N ALA A 501 -37.21 -18.59 -22.96
CA ALA A 501 -36.40 -19.02 -21.83
C ALA A 501 -35.75 -20.40 -22.05
N GLU A 502 -36.41 -21.30 -22.79
CA GLU A 502 -35.87 -22.62 -23.16
C GLU A 502 -34.51 -22.55 -23.87
N ILE A 503 -34.25 -21.46 -24.61
CA ILE A 503 -32.99 -21.27 -25.35
C ILE A 503 -31.82 -21.05 -24.37
N PHE A 504 -32.08 -20.44 -23.21
CA PHE A 504 -31.08 -20.06 -22.22
C PHE A 504 -30.99 -21.04 -21.03
N MET A 505 -31.94 -21.97 -20.89
CA MET A 505 -31.95 -23.01 -19.86
C MET A 505 -30.63 -23.81 -19.71
N PRO A 506 -29.94 -24.22 -20.80
CA PRO A 506 -28.66 -24.91 -20.68
C PRO A 506 -27.55 -24.05 -20.08
N ILE A 507 -27.62 -22.72 -20.26
CA ILE A 507 -26.65 -21.77 -19.72
C ILE A 507 -26.88 -21.60 -18.22
N THR A 508 -28.14 -21.46 -17.78
CA THR A 508 -28.49 -21.37 -16.35
C THR A 508 -28.11 -22.65 -15.59
N ALA A 509 -28.33 -23.83 -16.18
CA ALA A 509 -27.96 -25.10 -15.55
C ALA A 509 -26.43 -25.24 -15.34
N ASP A 510 -25.64 -24.82 -16.33
CA ASP A 510 -24.17 -24.80 -16.23
C ASP A 510 -23.68 -23.79 -15.17
N LEU A 511 -24.32 -22.61 -15.10
CA LEU A 511 -24.03 -21.58 -14.10
C LEU A 511 -24.32 -22.10 -12.68
N GLU A 512 -25.47 -22.73 -12.46
CA GLU A 512 -25.84 -23.33 -11.17
C GLU A 512 -24.86 -24.46 -10.78
N GLN A 513 -24.48 -25.32 -11.73
CA GLN A 513 -23.50 -26.37 -11.48
C GLN A 513 -22.11 -25.81 -11.17
N GLY A 514 -21.72 -24.74 -11.87
CA GLY A 514 -20.48 -24.00 -11.60
C GLY A 514 -20.46 -23.35 -10.22
N ALA A 515 -21.58 -22.74 -9.82
CA ALA A 515 -21.75 -22.17 -8.49
C ALA A 515 -21.63 -23.23 -7.38
N GLU A 516 -22.25 -24.41 -7.55
CA GLU A 516 -22.13 -25.49 -6.57
C GLU A 516 -20.68 -25.98 -6.41
N LYS A 517 -19.91 -26.07 -7.50
CA LYS A 517 -18.49 -26.43 -7.45
C LYS A 517 -17.67 -25.38 -6.72
N ILE A 518 -17.80 -24.10 -7.09
CA ILE A 518 -17.09 -22.98 -6.46
C ILE A 518 -17.37 -22.92 -4.96
N LYS A 519 -18.61 -23.22 -4.54
CA LYS A 519 -18.99 -23.24 -3.12
C LYS A 519 -18.22 -24.28 -2.29
N ARG A 520 -17.77 -25.38 -2.90
CA ARG A 520 -17.01 -26.45 -2.24
C ARG A 520 -15.50 -26.26 -2.30
N MET A 521 -15.01 -25.31 -3.10
CA MET A 521 -13.58 -25.03 -3.25
C MET A 521 -13.08 -24.09 -2.13
N HIS A 522 -11.83 -24.33 -1.73
CA HIS A 522 -11.15 -23.58 -0.66
C HIS A 522 -9.84 -22.93 -1.11
N ASP A 523 -9.29 -23.34 -2.26
CA ASP A 523 -8.10 -22.72 -2.82
C ASP A 523 -8.44 -21.61 -3.82
N PHE A 524 -7.69 -20.52 -3.75
CA PHE A 524 -7.88 -19.36 -4.62
C PHE A 524 -7.63 -19.71 -6.09
N GLY A 525 -6.56 -20.46 -6.38
CA GLY A 525 -6.16 -20.83 -7.73
C GLY A 525 -7.24 -21.68 -8.41
N GLU A 526 -7.78 -22.66 -7.68
CA GLU A 526 -8.88 -23.50 -8.12
C GLU A 526 -10.15 -22.69 -8.42
N ILE A 527 -10.63 -21.87 -7.46
CA ILE A 527 -11.83 -21.03 -7.64
C ILE A 527 -11.69 -20.13 -8.87
N ARG A 528 -10.53 -19.49 -9.01
CA ARG A 528 -10.23 -18.58 -10.14
C ARG A 528 -10.26 -19.32 -11.47
N SER A 529 -9.65 -20.51 -11.53
CA SER A 529 -9.61 -21.32 -12.75
C SER A 529 -10.99 -21.80 -13.18
N GLU A 530 -11.82 -22.24 -12.22
CA GLU A 530 -13.18 -22.70 -12.50
C GLU A 530 -14.07 -21.53 -12.94
N MET A 531 -13.99 -20.36 -12.29
CA MET A 531 -14.75 -19.18 -12.70
C MET A 531 -14.40 -18.73 -14.13
N LYS A 532 -13.11 -18.77 -14.48
CA LYS A 532 -12.66 -18.46 -15.84
C LYS A 532 -13.20 -19.47 -16.87
N ALA A 533 -13.13 -20.77 -16.55
CA ALA A 533 -13.67 -21.83 -17.41
C ALA A 533 -15.19 -21.70 -17.58
N ILE A 534 -15.93 -21.35 -16.53
CA ILE A 534 -17.36 -21.07 -16.58
C ILE A 534 -17.65 -19.88 -17.50
N LYS A 535 -16.95 -18.74 -17.34
CA LYS A 535 -17.15 -17.57 -18.22
C LYS A 535 -16.86 -17.88 -19.69
N GLU A 536 -15.76 -18.56 -19.99
CA GLU A 536 -15.40 -18.96 -21.36
C GLU A 536 -16.40 -19.96 -21.95
N GLY A 537 -16.82 -20.96 -21.18
CA GLY A 537 -17.80 -21.96 -21.60
C GLY A 537 -19.18 -21.37 -21.87
N ILE A 538 -19.62 -20.42 -21.03
CA ILE A 538 -20.89 -19.72 -21.22
C ILE A 538 -20.82 -18.83 -22.45
N LEU A 539 -19.72 -18.09 -22.69
CA LEU A 539 -19.58 -17.23 -23.87
C LEU A 539 -19.76 -17.99 -25.20
N VAL A 540 -19.35 -19.25 -25.26
CA VAL A 540 -19.58 -20.10 -26.44
C VAL A 540 -21.06 -20.45 -26.58
N LYS A 541 -21.68 -20.97 -25.52
CA LYS A 541 -23.12 -21.35 -25.52
C LYS A 541 -24.04 -20.15 -25.70
N ALA A 542 -23.64 -19.01 -25.16
CA ALA A 542 -24.23 -17.69 -25.30
C ALA A 542 -24.42 -17.29 -26.77
N LYS A 543 -23.34 -17.41 -27.55
CA LYS A 543 -23.35 -17.11 -28.97
C LYS A 543 -24.31 -18.02 -29.73
N GLU A 544 -24.28 -19.32 -29.44
CA GLU A 544 -25.21 -20.30 -30.04
C GLU A 544 -26.67 -20.00 -29.68
N ALA A 545 -26.95 -19.67 -28.42
CA ALA A 545 -28.28 -19.31 -27.93
C ALA A 545 -28.83 -18.06 -28.62
N LEU A 546 -28.01 -17.01 -28.75
CA LEU A 546 -28.37 -15.78 -29.46
C LEU A 546 -28.56 -16.00 -30.97
N GLU A 547 -27.73 -16.84 -31.61
CA GLU A 547 -27.91 -17.23 -33.02
C GLU A 547 -29.22 -18.00 -33.22
N ASN A 548 -29.56 -18.91 -32.30
CA ASN A 548 -30.80 -19.67 -32.31
C ASN A 548 -32.02 -18.75 -32.11
N LEU A 549 -31.95 -17.79 -31.17
CA LEU A 549 -32.98 -16.77 -30.99
C LEU A 549 -33.19 -15.96 -32.28
N ARG A 550 -32.11 -15.45 -32.87
CA ARG A 550 -32.16 -14.71 -34.15
C ARG A 550 -32.75 -15.57 -35.27
N TYR A 551 -32.37 -16.84 -35.36
CA TYR A 551 -32.90 -17.77 -36.35
C TYR A 551 -34.41 -17.98 -36.18
N ARG A 552 -34.89 -18.27 -34.95
CA ARG A 552 -36.33 -18.46 -34.67
C ARG A 552 -37.14 -17.21 -35.02
N LEU A 553 -36.68 -16.03 -34.61
CA LEU A 553 -37.34 -14.76 -34.95
C LEU A 553 -37.33 -14.53 -36.48
N GLY A 554 -36.20 -14.80 -37.14
CA GLY A 554 -36.08 -14.68 -38.59
C GLY A 554 -36.94 -15.67 -39.39
N VAL A 555 -37.21 -16.87 -38.87
CA VAL A 555 -38.16 -17.81 -39.47
C VAL A 555 -39.59 -17.27 -39.38
N LYS A 556 -40.02 -16.78 -38.22
CA LYS A 556 -41.35 -16.17 -38.04
C LYS A 556 -41.58 -15.00 -38.98
N ILE A 557 -40.58 -14.11 -39.08
CA ILE A 557 -40.61 -12.96 -40.00
C ILE A 557 -40.74 -13.43 -41.46
N ARG A 558 -39.94 -14.41 -41.91
CA ARG A 558 -39.98 -14.91 -43.29
C ARG A 558 -41.30 -15.59 -43.64
N LEU A 559 -41.84 -16.39 -42.72
CA LEU A 559 -43.12 -17.09 -42.91
C LEU A 559 -44.26 -16.07 -43.08
N ALA A 560 -44.32 -15.08 -42.19
CA ALA A 560 -45.32 -14.04 -42.25
C ALA A 560 -45.13 -13.13 -43.48
N ALA A 561 -43.89 -12.75 -43.82
CA ALA A 561 -43.60 -11.96 -45.02
C ALA A 561 -44.04 -12.68 -46.31
N ALA A 562 -43.84 -14.01 -46.42
CA ALA A 562 -44.30 -14.78 -47.57
C ALA A 562 -45.84 -14.77 -47.71
N LYS A 563 -46.57 -14.89 -46.59
CA LYS A 563 -48.03 -14.79 -46.56
C LYS A 563 -48.50 -13.37 -46.90
N LEU A 564 -47.88 -12.34 -46.34
CA LEU A 564 -48.19 -10.93 -46.63
C LEU A 564 -47.98 -10.58 -48.12
N MET A 565 -46.88 -11.05 -48.71
CA MET A 565 -46.63 -10.90 -50.16
C MET A 565 -47.65 -11.68 -51.00
N GLY A 566 -48.02 -12.90 -50.57
CA GLY A 566 -49.11 -13.68 -51.18
C GLY A 566 -50.46 -12.96 -51.12
N ALA A 567 -50.67 -12.19 -50.05
CA ALA A 567 -51.83 -11.33 -49.85
C ALA A 567 -51.74 -9.97 -50.57
N GLY A 568 -50.69 -9.71 -51.36
CA GLY A 568 -50.52 -8.46 -52.11
C GLY A 568 -50.26 -7.21 -51.26
N VAL A 569 -49.80 -7.39 -50.02
CA VAL A 569 -49.48 -6.29 -49.09
C VAL A 569 -47.99 -5.94 -49.21
N GLU A 570 -47.69 -4.68 -49.51
CA GLU A 570 -46.32 -4.18 -49.46
C GLU A 570 -45.87 -4.02 -48.00
N ILE A 571 -44.74 -4.63 -47.65
CA ILE A 571 -44.17 -4.52 -46.31
C ILE A 571 -43.62 -3.09 -46.13
N PRO A 572 -44.04 -2.34 -45.10
CA PRO A 572 -43.56 -0.97 -44.87
C PRO A 572 -42.03 -0.89 -44.79
N SER A 573 -41.44 0.20 -45.30
CA SER A 573 -39.98 0.41 -45.30
C SER A 573 -39.37 0.35 -43.90
N GLU A 574 -40.07 0.89 -42.89
CA GLU A 574 -39.65 0.84 -41.48
C GLU A 574 -39.51 -0.60 -40.95
N VAL A 575 -40.35 -1.51 -41.41
CA VAL A 575 -40.29 -2.93 -41.04
C VAL A 575 -39.10 -3.59 -41.73
N GLN A 576 -38.81 -3.25 -42.99
CA GLN A 576 -37.62 -3.75 -43.70
C GLN A 576 -36.32 -3.28 -43.04
N GLU A 577 -36.26 -2.02 -42.60
CA GLU A 577 -35.15 -1.48 -41.81
C GLU A 577 -35.00 -2.19 -40.47
N ALA A 578 -36.09 -2.45 -39.76
CA ALA A 578 -36.06 -3.20 -38.50
C ALA A 578 -35.61 -4.66 -38.69
N ILE A 579 -35.96 -5.30 -39.80
CA ILE A 579 -35.48 -6.64 -40.18
C ILE A 579 -33.98 -6.61 -40.48
N ALA A 580 -33.50 -5.60 -41.20
CA ALA A 580 -32.07 -5.39 -41.44
C ALA A 580 -31.31 -5.14 -40.13
N GLU A 581 -31.88 -4.31 -39.24
CA GLU A 581 -31.35 -4.05 -37.90
C GLU A 581 -31.23 -5.36 -37.10
N LEU A 582 -32.29 -6.17 -37.05
CA LEU A 582 -32.31 -7.48 -36.37
C LEU A 582 -31.23 -8.44 -36.91
N ASN A 583 -31.04 -8.48 -38.23
CA ASN A 583 -30.01 -9.33 -38.85
C ASN A 583 -28.59 -8.81 -38.59
N SER A 584 -28.44 -7.49 -38.43
CA SER A 584 -27.17 -6.81 -38.16
C SER A 584 -26.76 -6.78 -36.68
N VAL A 585 -27.67 -7.13 -35.74
CA VAL A 585 -27.32 -7.23 -34.32
C VAL A 585 -26.19 -8.24 -34.18
N GLY A 586 -25.02 -7.74 -33.77
CA GLY A 586 -23.84 -8.55 -33.53
C GLY A 586 -24.13 -9.63 -32.50
N VAL A 587 -23.93 -10.89 -32.88
CA VAL A 587 -24.09 -12.04 -31.97
C VAL A 587 -22.82 -12.30 -31.14
N ALA A 588 -21.82 -11.42 -31.27
CA ALA A 588 -20.64 -11.43 -30.43
C ALA A 588 -20.99 -10.76 -29.10
N ALA A 589 -21.23 -11.57 -28.08
CA ALA A 589 -21.20 -11.10 -26.70
C ALA A 589 -19.73 -10.94 -26.30
N ASP A 590 -19.27 -9.70 -26.08
CA ASP A 590 -17.90 -9.45 -25.58
C ASP A 590 -17.75 -9.90 -24.13
N ASN A 591 -18.87 -9.98 -23.39
CA ASN A 591 -18.94 -10.50 -22.03
C ASN A 591 -20.27 -11.26 -21.80
N VAL A 592 -20.29 -12.16 -20.81
CA VAL A 592 -21.49 -12.96 -20.47
C VAL A 592 -22.68 -12.06 -20.09
N PHE A 593 -22.40 -10.89 -19.50
CA PHE A 593 -23.39 -9.90 -19.06
C PHE A 593 -24.10 -9.15 -20.19
N SER A 594 -23.51 -9.05 -21.38
CA SER A 594 -24.16 -8.41 -22.53
C SER A 594 -25.28 -9.27 -23.10
N LEU A 595 -25.29 -10.57 -22.79
CA LEU A 595 -26.21 -11.53 -23.38
C LEU A 595 -27.69 -11.21 -23.15
N PRO A 596 -28.15 -10.92 -21.92
CA PRO A 596 -29.56 -10.61 -21.67
C PRO A 596 -29.97 -9.29 -22.33
N THR A 597 -29.03 -8.35 -22.45
CA THR A 597 -29.24 -7.06 -23.11
C THR A 597 -29.38 -7.23 -24.63
N ILE A 598 -28.52 -8.03 -25.25
CA ILE A 598 -28.60 -8.35 -26.69
C ILE A 598 -29.90 -9.13 -27.00
N ALA A 599 -30.24 -10.13 -26.18
CA ALA A 599 -31.47 -10.90 -26.33
C ALA A 599 -32.73 -10.02 -26.20
N ARG A 600 -32.78 -9.12 -25.20
CA ARG A 600 -33.87 -8.15 -25.04
C ARG A 600 -34.00 -7.23 -26.24
N LYS A 601 -32.88 -6.72 -26.77
CA LYS A 601 -32.89 -5.86 -27.96
C LYS A 601 -33.45 -6.60 -29.18
N MET A 602 -33.09 -7.86 -29.40
CA MET A 602 -33.63 -8.68 -30.50
C MET A 602 -35.14 -8.90 -30.35
N VAL A 603 -35.62 -9.22 -29.15
CA VAL A 603 -37.06 -9.41 -28.87
C VAL A 603 -37.83 -8.09 -29.03
N GLU A 604 -37.27 -6.98 -28.55
CA GLU A 604 -37.89 -5.65 -28.67
C GLU A 604 -38.03 -5.21 -30.13
N LEU A 605 -37.01 -5.41 -30.96
CA LEU A 605 -37.08 -5.14 -32.40
C LEU A 605 -38.19 -5.96 -33.06
N TYR A 606 -38.30 -7.26 -32.72
CA TYR A 606 -39.35 -8.12 -33.27
C TYR A 606 -40.76 -7.68 -32.83
N GLU A 607 -41.01 -7.48 -31.54
CA GLU A 607 -42.37 -7.22 -31.04
C GLU A 607 -42.84 -5.79 -31.32
N LYS A 608 -42.00 -4.79 -31.02
CA LYS A 608 -42.42 -3.38 -31.10
C LYS A 608 -42.29 -2.80 -32.49
N LYS A 609 -41.22 -3.11 -33.23
CA LYS A 609 -40.98 -2.51 -34.55
C LYS A 609 -41.56 -3.32 -35.70
N ILE A 610 -41.47 -4.65 -35.65
CA ILE A 610 -41.92 -5.52 -36.74
C ILE A 610 -43.39 -5.94 -36.54
N SER A 611 -43.70 -6.62 -35.43
CA SER A 611 -45.05 -7.17 -35.18
C SER A 611 -46.11 -6.08 -35.06
N SER A 612 -45.88 -5.09 -34.18
CA SER A 612 -46.87 -4.00 -33.95
C SER A 612 -47.24 -3.27 -35.24
N LYS A 613 -46.23 -2.92 -36.06
CA LYS A 613 -46.45 -2.15 -37.29
C LYS A 613 -47.25 -2.93 -38.35
N ILE A 614 -47.00 -4.24 -38.46
CA ILE A 614 -47.76 -5.13 -39.36
C ILE A 614 -49.21 -5.26 -38.87
N ILE A 615 -49.43 -5.38 -37.55
CA ILE A 615 -50.78 -5.46 -36.96
C ILE A 615 -51.53 -4.14 -37.15
N GLU A 616 -50.88 -2.98 -36.98
CA GLU A 616 -51.46 -1.67 -37.29
C GLU A 616 -51.94 -1.59 -38.74
N THR A 617 -51.09 -2.01 -39.68
CA THR A 617 -51.41 -2.03 -41.12
C THR A 617 -52.59 -2.96 -41.43
N LEU A 618 -52.71 -4.09 -40.72
CA LEU A 618 -53.86 -5.00 -40.82
C LEU A 618 -55.15 -4.32 -40.37
N LEU A 619 -55.13 -3.68 -39.20
CA LEU A 619 -56.32 -3.04 -38.62
C LEU A 619 -56.83 -1.89 -39.49
N GLU A 620 -55.94 -1.08 -40.07
CA GLU A 620 -56.32 -0.05 -41.04
C GLU A 620 -57.05 -0.64 -42.26
N ARG A 621 -56.58 -1.78 -42.77
CA ARG A 621 -57.21 -2.49 -43.90
C ARG A 621 -58.58 -3.08 -43.52
N VAL A 622 -58.71 -3.62 -42.30
CA VAL A 622 -59.98 -4.13 -41.75
C VAL A 622 -61.00 -3.01 -41.63
N ASP A 623 -60.60 -1.85 -41.11
CA ASP A 623 -61.47 -0.68 -40.94
C ASP A 623 -62.00 -0.15 -42.29
N GLN A 624 -61.15 -0.10 -43.33
CA GLN A 624 -61.56 0.27 -44.67
C GLN A 624 -62.60 -0.70 -45.26
N LEU A 625 -62.38 -2.02 -45.11
CA LEU A 625 -63.31 -3.03 -45.61
C LEU A 625 -64.63 -3.04 -44.84
N LEU A 626 -64.61 -2.81 -43.53
CA LEU A 626 -65.83 -2.67 -42.72
C LEU A 626 -66.71 -1.53 -43.24
N GLN A 627 -66.14 -0.35 -43.45
CA GLN A 627 -66.89 0.81 -43.98
C GLN A 627 -67.52 0.49 -45.34
N ASN A 628 -66.76 -0.14 -46.24
CA ASN A 628 -67.23 -0.47 -47.58
C ASN A 628 -68.37 -1.49 -47.56
N PHE A 629 -68.27 -2.55 -46.74
CA PHE A 629 -69.32 -3.57 -46.66
C PHE A 629 -70.58 -3.10 -45.91
N GLU A 630 -70.45 -2.25 -44.88
CA GLU A 630 -71.60 -1.62 -44.23
C GLU A 630 -72.40 -0.76 -45.22
N GLN A 631 -71.71 0.00 -46.07
CA GLN A 631 -72.33 0.79 -47.12
C GLN A 631 -72.99 -0.11 -48.19
N ALA A 632 -72.34 -1.19 -48.62
CA ALA A 632 -72.94 -2.14 -49.56
C ALA A 632 -74.21 -2.82 -49.00
N LYS A 633 -74.23 -3.14 -47.69
CA LYS A 633 -75.43 -3.66 -47.01
C LYS A 633 -76.60 -2.68 -47.09
N SER A 634 -76.34 -1.38 -46.95
CA SER A 634 -77.39 -0.35 -47.04
C SER A 634 -78.07 -0.29 -48.43
N ILE A 635 -77.37 -0.75 -49.48
CA ILE A 635 -77.84 -0.76 -50.88
C ILE A 635 -78.59 -2.06 -51.23
N GLY A 636 -78.59 -3.03 -50.30
CA GLY A 636 -79.26 -4.32 -50.44
C GLY A 636 -78.33 -5.46 -50.90
N VAL A 637 -77.01 -5.32 -50.75
CA VAL A 637 -76.08 -6.43 -50.98
C VAL A 637 -76.00 -7.31 -49.72
N ASP A 638 -76.11 -8.63 -49.89
CA ASP A 638 -76.05 -9.62 -48.81
C ASP A 638 -74.60 -9.97 -48.40
N VAL A 639 -74.10 -9.28 -47.37
CA VAL A 639 -72.70 -9.33 -46.87
C VAL A 639 -72.58 -9.53 -45.34
N GLU A 640 -73.59 -10.10 -44.68
CA GLU A 640 -73.60 -10.24 -43.20
C GLU A 640 -72.49 -11.15 -42.66
N SER A 641 -72.24 -12.28 -43.33
CA SER A 641 -71.17 -13.22 -42.95
C SER A 641 -69.78 -12.60 -43.00
N GLU A 642 -69.54 -11.72 -43.95
CA GLU A 642 -68.26 -11.05 -44.15
C GLU A 642 -68.04 -9.93 -43.12
N LEU A 643 -69.11 -9.22 -42.73
CA LEU A 643 -69.06 -8.23 -41.65
C LEU A 643 -68.77 -8.87 -40.29
N GLU A 644 -69.33 -10.04 -39.98
CA GLU A 644 -69.03 -10.78 -38.73
C GLU A 644 -67.53 -11.14 -38.61
N ILE A 645 -66.91 -11.59 -39.71
CA ILE A 645 -65.48 -11.93 -39.74
C ILE A 645 -64.62 -10.68 -39.50
N LEU A 646 -64.98 -9.55 -40.11
CA LEU A 646 -64.25 -8.29 -39.95
C LEU A 646 -64.42 -7.69 -38.55
N HIS A 647 -65.63 -7.73 -37.97
CA HIS A 647 -65.84 -7.32 -36.57
C HIS A 647 -65.06 -8.20 -35.59
N GLY A 648 -65.03 -9.52 -35.83
CA GLY A 648 -64.23 -10.45 -35.02
C GLY A 648 -62.74 -10.13 -35.03
N LEU A 649 -62.17 -9.80 -36.20
CA LEU A 649 -60.77 -9.38 -36.33
C LEU A 649 -60.47 -8.04 -35.65
N LYS A 650 -61.46 -7.13 -35.57
CA LYS A 650 -61.33 -5.83 -34.91
C LYS A 650 -61.42 -5.92 -33.39
N GLU A 651 -62.34 -6.75 -32.88
CA GLU A 651 -62.50 -6.96 -31.43
C GLU A 651 -61.33 -7.77 -30.84
N HIS A 652 -60.76 -8.67 -31.63
CA HIS A 652 -59.68 -9.56 -31.22
C HIS A 652 -58.48 -9.41 -32.17
N PRO A 653 -57.71 -8.31 -32.05
CA PRO A 653 -56.53 -8.11 -32.89
C PRO A 653 -55.49 -9.22 -32.67
N PRO A 654 -54.76 -9.61 -33.72
CA PRO A 654 -53.70 -10.61 -33.64
C PRO A 654 -52.63 -10.23 -32.61
N ARG A 655 -52.09 -11.22 -31.89
CA ARG A 655 -51.07 -11.01 -30.86
C ARG A 655 -49.65 -11.17 -31.36
N ASP A 656 -49.47 -11.86 -32.49
CA ASP A 656 -48.17 -12.06 -33.12
C ASP A 656 -48.24 -12.00 -34.66
N LEU A 657 -47.06 -12.05 -35.30
CA LEU A 657 -46.93 -11.96 -36.76
C LEU A 657 -47.60 -13.13 -37.51
N GLU A 658 -47.65 -14.32 -36.91
CA GLU A 658 -48.25 -15.50 -37.56
C GLU A 658 -49.77 -15.36 -37.60
N GLU A 659 -50.38 -14.99 -36.47
CA GLU A 659 -51.81 -14.68 -36.40
C GLU A 659 -52.17 -13.49 -37.31
N ALA A 660 -51.30 -12.46 -37.40
CA ALA A 660 -51.51 -11.33 -38.28
C ALA A 660 -51.47 -11.72 -39.76
N ALA A 661 -50.54 -12.61 -40.14
CA ALA A 661 -50.44 -13.13 -41.50
C ALA A 661 -51.67 -13.98 -41.89
N ASP A 662 -52.15 -14.84 -40.97
CA ASP A 662 -53.37 -15.63 -41.19
C ASP A 662 -54.62 -14.74 -41.35
N ALA A 663 -54.68 -13.61 -40.64
CA ALA A 663 -55.74 -12.62 -40.80
C ALA A 663 -55.70 -11.95 -42.18
N PHE A 664 -54.51 -11.58 -42.69
CA PHE A 664 -54.37 -11.03 -44.05
C PHE A 664 -54.78 -12.04 -45.14
N ASP A 665 -54.40 -13.31 -45.01
CA ASP A 665 -54.83 -14.37 -45.93
C ASP A 665 -56.37 -14.50 -45.95
N LYS A 666 -57.02 -14.41 -44.78
CA LYS A 666 -58.49 -14.39 -44.67
C LYS A 666 -59.09 -13.18 -45.40
N LEU A 667 -58.56 -11.97 -45.17
CA LEU A 667 -59.03 -10.76 -45.87
C LEU A 667 -58.90 -10.87 -47.39
N MET A 668 -57.82 -11.47 -47.88
CA MET A 668 -57.62 -11.68 -49.31
C MET A 668 -58.58 -12.71 -49.90
N SER A 669 -58.84 -13.80 -49.18
CA SER A 669 -59.84 -14.78 -49.59
C SER A 669 -61.25 -14.19 -49.69
N MET A 670 -61.57 -13.22 -48.82
CA MET A 670 -62.85 -12.51 -48.84
C MET A 670 -62.94 -11.53 -50.02
N THR A 671 -61.90 -10.74 -50.25
CA THR A 671 -61.87 -9.70 -51.30
C THR A 671 -61.73 -10.26 -52.73
N THR A 672 -61.38 -11.53 -52.89
CA THR A 672 -61.25 -12.22 -54.19
C THR A 672 -62.36 -13.26 -54.42
N SER A 673 -63.31 -13.37 -53.50
CA SER A 673 -64.36 -14.39 -53.56
C SER A 673 -65.29 -14.20 -54.77
N PRO A 674 -65.43 -15.20 -55.67
CA PRO A 674 -66.27 -15.10 -56.85
C PRO A 674 -67.77 -15.05 -56.50
N THR A 675 -68.18 -15.62 -55.37
CA THR A 675 -69.57 -15.57 -54.90
C THR A 675 -69.96 -14.15 -54.53
N LEU A 676 -69.11 -13.42 -53.80
CA LEU A 676 -69.37 -12.04 -53.42
C LEU A 676 -69.35 -11.09 -54.63
N HIS A 677 -68.40 -11.27 -55.55
CA HIS A 677 -68.38 -10.56 -56.83
C HIS A 677 -69.69 -10.72 -57.61
N SER A 678 -70.24 -11.94 -57.65
CA SER A 678 -71.52 -12.20 -58.33
C SER A 678 -72.72 -11.53 -57.65
N LYS A 679 -72.74 -11.50 -56.30
CA LYS A 679 -73.78 -10.82 -55.52
C LYS A 679 -73.78 -9.30 -55.79
N ILE A 680 -72.60 -8.69 -55.76
CA ILE A 680 -72.42 -7.25 -56.00
C ILE A 680 -72.79 -6.89 -57.44
N ARG A 681 -72.29 -7.65 -58.42
CA ARG A 681 -72.58 -7.41 -59.84
C ARG A 681 -74.06 -7.54 -60.16
N LYS A 682 -74.73 -8.57 -59.65
CA LYS A 682 -76.18 -8.76 -59.86
C LYS A 682 -76.98 -7.56 -59.35
N ARG A 683 -76.63 -7.02 -58.18
CA ARG A 683 -77.29 -5.84 -57.63
C ARG A 683 -76.99 -4.57 -58.45
N ALA A 684 -75.76 -4.40 -58.94
CA ALA A 684 -75.38 -3.30 -59.84
C ALA A 684 -76.23 -3.32 -61.13
N ASP A 685 -76.35 -4.48 -61.77
CA ASP A 685 -77.12 -4.68 -63.00
C ASP A 685 -78.61 -4.38 -62.78
N GLU A 686 -79.18 -4.83 -61.66
CA GLU A 686 -80.57 -4.54 -61.27
C GLU A 686 -80.79 -3.03 -61.06
N ALA A 687 -79.92 -2.35 -60.31
CA ALA A 687 -80.02 -0.91 -60.07
C ALA A 687 -79.92 -0.09 -61.37
N TYR A 688 -79.01 -0.48 -62.27
CA TYR A 688 -78.84 0.16 -63.57
C TYR A 688 -80.11 0.07 -64.44
N VAL A 689 -80.76 -1.09 -64.48
CA VAL A 689 -82.02 -1.29 -65.24
C VAL A 689 -83.15 -0.43 -64.66
N GLN A 690 -83.28 -0.38 -63.33
CA GLN A 690 -84.31 0.42 -62.64
C GLN A 690 -84.18 1.91 -62.95
N ILE A 691 -82.97 2.45 -62.81
CA ILE A 691 -82.68 3.86 -63.05
C ILE A 691 -82.99 4.22 -64.52
N LYS A 692 -82.60 3.38 -65.48
CA LYS A 692 -82.86 3.60 -66.91
C LYS A 692 -84.36 3.63 -67.25
N GLY A 693 -85.16 2.75 -66.64
CA GLY A 693 -86.62 2.74 -66.81
C GLY A 693 -87.26 4.03 -66.30
N ALA A 694 -86.85 4.47 -65.11
CA ALA A 694 -87.38 5.66 -64.45
C ALA A 694 -87.06 6.98 -65.19
N VAL A 695 -85.88 7.10 -65.80
CA VAL A 695 -85.48 8.28 -66.61
C VAL A 695 -86.52 8.63 -67.68
N SER A 696 -87.13 7.63 -68.32
CA SER A 696 -88.14 7.85 -69.37
C SER A 696 -89.44 8.52 -68.88
N ILE A 697 -89.76 8.37 -67.59
CA ILE A 697 -90.95 8.95 -66.96
C ILE A 697 -90.69 10.40 -66.57
N PHE A 698 -89.49 10.72 -66.07
CA PHE A 698 -89.08 12.09 -65.77
C PHE A 698 -88.99 12.98 -67.02
N GLU A 699 -88.62 12.43 -68.18
CA GLU A 699 -88.64 13.17 -69.46
C GLU A 699 -90.06 13.60 -69.84
N LYS A 700 -91.05 12.73 -69.66
CA LYS A 700 -92.46 13.04 -69.96
C LYS A 700 -93.04 14.12 -69.05
N GLN A 701 -92.46 14.33 -67.86
CA GLN A 701 -92.88 15.31 -66.86
C GLN A 701 -92.14 16.67 -66.99
N GLY A 702 -91.29 16.83 -68.01
CA GLY A 702 -90.68 18.12 -68.35
C GLY A 702 -89.41 18.50 -67.57
N LEU A 703 -88.75 17.55 -66.90
CA LEU A 703 -87.51 17.78 -66.13
C LEU A 703 -86.23 17.51 -66.95
N SER A 704 -86.03 18.25 -68.04
CA SER A 704 -84.98 17.98 -69.05
C SER A 704 -83.53 18.11 -68.53
N GLU A 705 -83.22 19.06 -67.66
CA GLU A 705 -81.86 19.24 -67.12
C GLU A 705 -81.41 18.14 -66.13
N PHE A 706 -82.36 17.56 -65.38
CA PHE A 706 -82.08 16.48 -64.45
C PHE A 706 -81.84 15.16 -65.20
N VAL A 707 -82.66 14.89 -66.21
CA VAL A 707 -82.51 13.73 -67.10
C VAL A 707 -81.19 13.79 -67.88
N GLY A 708 -80.77 14.96 -68.37
CA GLY A 708 -79.48 15.11 -69.07
C GLY A 708 -78.27 14.69 -68.22
N ARG A 709 -78.27 15.04 -66.93
CA ARG A 709 -77.21 14.64 -65.98
C ARG A 709 -77.23 13.13 -65.70
N LEU A 710 -78.43 12.55 -65.51
CA LEU A 710 -78.59 11.12 -65.28
C LEU A 710 -78.14 10.27 -66.48
N LYS A 711 -78.45 10.71 -67.71
CA LYS A 711 -78.04 9.99 -68.93
C LYS A 711 -76.51 9.93 -69.09
N MET A 712 -75.79 11.03 -68.81
CA MET A 712 -74.31 11.02 -68.85
C MET A 712 -73.68 10.10 -67.79
N LEU A 713 -74.29 9.99 -66.61
CA LEU A 713 -73.79 9.08 -65.56
C LEU A 713 -74.07 7.62 -65.93
N LEU A 714 -75.23 7.32 -66.51
CA LEU A 714 -75.61 5.97 -66.97
C LEU A 714 -74.76 5.46 -68.13
N GLU A 715 -74.29 6.32 -69.04
CA GLU A 715 -73.45 5.89 -70.17
C GLU A 715 -72.09 5.32 -69.74
N LYS A 716 -71.57 5.69 -68.56
CA LYS A 716 -70.26 5.25 -68.06
C LYS A 716 -70.29 3.90 -67.31
N VAL A 717 -71.46 3.46 -66.86
CA VAL A 717 -71.63 2.27 -66.01
C VAL A 717 -71.40 0.95 -66.76
N PRO A 718 -71.85 0.77 -68.02
CA PRO A 718 -71.62 -0.47 -68.78
C PRO A 718 -70.13 -0.76 -69.03
N GLU A 719 -69.34 0.25 -69.39
CA GLU A 719 -67.89 0.08 -69.64
C GLU A 719 -67.12 -0.33 -68.37
N GLN A 720 -67.56 0.12 -67.20
CA GLN A 720 -66.95 -0.22 -65.90
C GLN A 720 -67.38 -1.60 -65.38
N LEU A 721 -68.57 -2.08 -65.74
CA LEU A 721 -69.06 -3.43 -65.38
C LEU A 721 -68.56 -4.54 -66.32
N GLU A 722 -68.18 -4.21 -67.56
CA GLU A 722 -67.62 -5.16 -68.53
C GLU A 722 -66.15 -5.53 -68.24
N GLN A 723 -65.37 -4.63 -67.63
CA GLN A 723 -64.04 -4.98 -67.14
C GLN A 723 -64.16 -5.93 -65.95
N GLN A 724 -63.63 -7.15 -66.07
CA GLN A 724 -63.52 -8.06 -64.94
C GLN A 724 -62.52 -7.49 -63.93
N SER A 725 -63.00 -6.68 -62.98
CA SER A 725 -62.18 -6.23 -61.85
C SER A 725 -61.73 -7.44 -61.05
N LYS A 726 -60.43 -7.51 -60.73
CA LYS A 726 -59.87 -8.59 -59.89
C LYS A 726 -60.22 -8.42 -58.41
N HIS A 727 -60.68 -7.25 -58.01
CA HIS A 727 -60.97 -6.90 -56.62
C HIS A 727 -62.38 -6.33 -56.48
N ILE A 728 -63.04 -6.76 -55.40
CA ILE A 728 -64.43 -6.40 -55.07
C ILE A 728 -64.64 -4.88 -54.91
N ASN A 729 -63.62 -4.14 -54.46
CA ASN A 729 -63.72 -2.71 -54.19
C ASN A 729 -64.15 -1.89 -55.41
N GLU A 730 -63.62 -2.19 -56.60
CA GLU A 730 -63.96 -1.45 -57.83
C GLU A 730 -65.41 -1.69 -58.28
N ALA A 731 -65.93 -2.92 -58.09
CA ALA A 731 -67.32 -3.24 -58.39
C ALA A 731 -68.29 -2.65 -57.34
N LEU A 732 -67.82 -2.50 -56.10
CA LEU A 732 -68.58 -1.96 -54.98
C LEU A 732 -68.74 -0.43 -55.10
N ASP A 733 -67.72 0.28 -55.58
CA ASP A 733 -67.80 1.71 -55.89
C ASP A 733 -68.85 2.02 -56.98
N VAL A 734 -68.95 1.17 -58.00
CA VAL A 734 -69.99 1.28 -59.04
C VAL A 734 -71.39 1.05 -58.47
N CYS A 735 -71.55 0.12 -57.52
CA CYS A 735 -72.82 -0.04 -56.80
C CYS A 735 -73.19 1.17 -55.94
N LEU A 736 -72.22 1.75 -55.23
CA LEU A 736 -72.43 2.93 -54.37
C LEU A 736 -72.90 4.15 -55.16
N THR A 737 -72.27 4.39 -56.31
CA THR A 737 -72.65 5.50 -57.20
C THR A 737 -74.07 5.34 -57.78
N LEU A 738 -74.46 4.12 -58.18
CA LEU A 738 -75.82 3.83 -58.65
C LEU A 738 -76.88 4.01 -57.56
N ALA A 739 -76.59 3.61 -56.32
CA ALA A 739 -77.53 3.77 -55.21
C ALA A 739 -77.80 5.24 -54.86
N SER A 740 -76.75 6.08 -54.84
CA SER A 740 -76.91 7.53 -54.64
C SER A 740 -77.83 8.15 -55.69
N VAL A 741 -77.73 7.71 -56.95
CA VAL A 741 -78.59 8.17 -58.04
C VAL A 741 -80.05 7.74 -57.82
N GLN A 742 -80.27 6.52 -57.33
CA GLN A 742 -81.61 5.99 -57.04
C GLN A 742 -82.33 6.80 -55.96
N ASP A 743 -81.64 7.19 -54.89
CA ASP A 743 -82.19 8.00 -53.80
C ASP A 743 -82.57 9.43 -54.26
N GLU A 744 -81.74 10.05 -55.11
CA GLU A 744 -82.05 11.35 -55.71
C GLU A 744 -83.36 11.29 -56.53
N MET A 745 -83.55 10.24 -57.33
CA MET A 745 -84.76 10.07 -58.16
C MET A 745 -86.02 9.87 -57.33
N LEU A 746 -85.95 9.08 -56.26
CA LEU A 746 -87.05 8.87 -55.32
C LEU A 746 -87.52 10.18 -54.66
N SER A 747 -86.57 11.01 -54.23
CA SER A 747 -86.85 12.32 -53.64
C SER A 747 -87.61 13.23 -54.63
N VAL A 748 -87.19 13.24 -55.90
CA VAL A 748 -87.83 14.04 -56.94
C VAL A 748 -89.28 13.60 -57.17
N ILE A 749 -89.59 12.30 -57.28
CA ILE A 749 -90.99 11.81 -57.49
C ILE A 749 -91.91 12.26 -56.37
N LYS A 750 -91.48 12.09 -55.11
CA LYS A 750 -92.28 12.49 -53.95
C LYS A 750 -92.57 13.99 -53.97
N SER A 751 -91.59 14.80 -54.38
CA SER A 751 -91.75 16.25 -54.49
C SER A 751 -92.75 16.66 -55.59
N VAL A 752 -92.74 15.98 -56.74
CA VAL A 752 -93.65 16.23 -57.86
C VAL A 752 -95.08 15.85 -57.46
N ALA A 753 -95.27 14.68 -56.86
CA ALA A 753 -96.58 14.22 -56.44
C ALA A 753 -97.26 15.12 -55.40
N ALA A 754 -96.48 15.70 -54.49
CA ALA A 754 -96.98 16.67 -53.51
C ALA A 754 -97.45 17.97 -54.17
N LYS A 755 -96.74 18.46 -55.20
CA LYS A 755 -97.15 19.64 -55.98
C LYS A 755 -98.42 19.35 -56.78
N ASP A 756 -98.50 18.20 -57.42
CA ASP A 756 -99.66 17.79 -58.21
C ASP A 756 -100.93 17.67 -57.35
N ALA A 757 -100.79 17.21 -56.09
CA ALA A 757 -101.91 17.12 -55.14
C ALA A 757 -102.52 18.49 -54.83
N GLN A 758 -101.67 19.49 -54.57
CA GLN A 758 -102.12 20.85 -54.27
C GLN A 758 -102.81 21.52 -55.47
N GLN A 759 -102.28 21.32 -56.68
CA GLN A 759 -102.91 21.84 -57.90
C GLN A 759 -104.25 21.17 -58.18
N PHE A 760 -104.36 19.88 -57.89
CA PHE A 760 -105.58 19.10 -58.06
C PHE A 760 -106.73 19.62 -57.18
N ASP A 761 -106.49 19.84 -55.89
CA ASP A 761 -107.51 20.38 -54.97
C ASP A 761 -107.99 21.78 -55.38
N GLN A 762 -107.07 22.63 -55.84
CA GLN A 762 -107.41 23.95 -56.38
C GLN A 762 -108.29 23.84 -57.63
N ARG A 763 -107.96 22.88 -58.52
CA ARG A 763 -108.72 22.67 -59.76
C ARG A 763 -110.15 22.21 -59.47
N LEU A 764 -110.36 21.27 -58.54
CA LEU A 764 -111.70 20.80 -58.15
C LEU A 764 -112.61 21.95 -57.67
N ARG A 765 -112.07 22.84 -56.82
CA ARG A 765 -112.81 24.01 -56.30
C ARG A 765 -113.12 25.06 -57.37
N SER A 766 -112.30 25.14 -58.42
CA SER A 766 -112.53 26.08 -59.53
C SER A 766 -113.55 25.58 -60.56
N VAL A 767 -113.68 24.26 -60.73
CA VAL A 767 -114.50 23.64 -61.78
C VAL A 767 -115.97 23.56 -61.40
N SER A 768 -116.30 23.37 -60.11
CA SER A 768 -117.68 23.18 -59.64
C SER A 768 -118.14 24.32 -58.72
N ASN A 769 -119.28 24.93 -59.05
CA ASN A 769 -119.88 25.99 -58.23
C ASN A 769 -120.56 25.44 -56.97
N TYR A 770 -120.85 24.14 -56.93
CA TYR A 770 -121.48 23.45 -55.80
C TYR A 770 -120.52 22.51 -55.06
N TYR A 771 -119.21 22.64 -55.30
CA TYR A 771 -118.21 21.70 -54.76
C TYR A 771 -118.23 21.65 -53.23
N SER A 772 -118.48 22.77 -52.53
CA SER A 772 -118.61 22.78 -51.08
C SER A 772 -119.75 21.90 -50.56
N THR A 773 -120.81 21.71 -51.36
CA THR A 773 -121.92 20.81 -51.02
C THR A 773 -121.53 19.36 -51.30
N ILE A 774 -120.84 19.10 -52.41
CA ILE A 774 -120.28 17.78 -52.72
C ILE A 774 -119.30 17.34 -51.62
N GLU A 775 -118.39 18.22 -51.20
CA GLU A 775 -117.40 18.00 -50.14
C GLU A 775 -118.08 17.63 -48.81
N ARG A 776 -119.13 18.36 -48.40
CA ARG A 776 -119.90 18.03 -47.18
C ARG A 776 -120.64 16.69 -47.27
N VAL A 777 -121.20 16.35 -48.43
CA VAL A 777 -121.84 15.04 -48.65
C VAL A 777 -120.80 13.92 -48.58
N MET A 778 -119.62 14.14 -49.14
CA MET A 778 -118.49 13.19 -49.07
C MET A 778 -117.99 12.98 -47.65
N GLU A 779 -117.92 14.05 -46.83
CA GLU A 779 -117.49 13.96 -45.43
C GLU A 779 -118.50 13.20 -44.55
N LYS A 780 -119.81 13.39 -44.79
CA LYS A 780 -120.86 12.70 -44.02
C LYS A 780 -121.06 11.24 -44.43
N TYR A 781 -120.84 10.92 -45.71
CA TYR A 781 -121.08 9.57 -46.26
C TYR A 781 -119.87 9.03 -47.06
N PRO A 782 -118.65 8.96 -46.51
CA PRO A 782 -117.43 8.69 -47.27
C PRO A 782 -117.41 7.32 -47.95
N LYS A 783 -117.80 6.25 -47.23
CA LYS A 783 -117.79 4.88 -47.76
C LYS A 783 -118.87 4.64 -48.81
N ASP A 784 -120.08 5.16 -48.58
CA ASP A 784 -121.18 5.02 -49.52
C ASP A 784 -120.95 5.88 -50.77
N PHE A 785 -120.37 7.07 -50.61
CA PHE A 785 -119.97 7.91 -51.73
C PHE A 785 -118.87 7.25 -52.58
N SER A 786 -117.84 6.70 -51.94
CA SER A 786 -116.73 5.99 -52.60
C SER A 786 -117.23 4.78 -53.41
N ARG A 787 -118.24 4.07 -52.89
CA ARG A 787 -118.85 2.90 -53.53
C ARG A 787 -119.80 3.25 -54.67
N VAL A 788 -120.65 4.26 -54.49
CA VAL A 788 -121.79 4.52 -55.38
C VAL A 788 -121.51 5.63 -56.40
N VAL A 789 -120.65 6.61 -56.07
CA VAL A 789 -120.43 7.81 -56.89
C VAL A 789 -119.04 7.84 -57.53
N TYR A 790 -117.96 7.78 -56.74
CA TYR A 790 -116.58 7.72 -57.26
C TYR A 790 -115.57 7.32 -56.17
N PRO A 791 -114.55 6.47 -56.45
CA PRO A 791 -113.67 5.87 -55.43
C PRO A 791 -112.59 6.81 -54.86
N VAL A 792 -112.98 7.79 -54.06
CA VAL A 792 -112.07 8.82 -53.51
C VAL A 792 -111.17 8.29 -52.38
N GLU A 793 -111.60 7.27 -51.62
CA GLU A 793 -110.76 6.66 -50.57
C GLU A 793 -109.48 6.02 -51.14
N ARG A 794 -109.57 5.44 -52.34
CA ARG A 794 -108.42 4.82 -53.02
C ARG A 794 -107.34 5.85 -53.41
N ILE A 795 -107.73 7.10 -53.68
CA ILE A 795 -106.77 8.18 -53.96
C ILE A 795 -105.96 8.49 -52.69
N LYS A 796 -106.61 8.60 -51.53
CA LYS A 796 -105.93 8.88 -50.25
C LYS A 796 -104.97 7.76 -49.84
N GLU A 797 -105.37 6.51 -49.99
CA GLU A 797 -104.51 5.35 -49.70
C GLU A 797 -103.24 5.31 -50.56
N LEU A 798 -103.36 5.65 -51.85
CA LEU A 798 -102.22 5.66 -52.77
C LEU A 798 -101.25 6.82 -52.48
N GLU A 799 -101.75 7.97 -51.99
CA GLU A 799 -100.90 9.10 -51.59
C GLU A 799 -100.04 8.79 -50.36
N GLU A 800 -100.57 8.07 -49.37
CA GLU A 800 -99.78 7.65 -48.20
C GLU A 800 -98.72 6.62 -48.59
N LYS A 801 -99.10 5.62 -49.40
CA LYS A 801 -98.15 4.60 -49.90
C LYS A 801 -97.00 5.22 -50.69
N LEU A 802 -97.27 6.24 -51.51
CA LEU A 802 -96.21 6.96 -52.23
C LEU A 802 -95.23 7.68 -51.30
N LYS A 803 -95.67 8.26 -50.19
CA LYS A 803 -94.79 8.94 -49.23
C LYS A 803 -93.82 7.97 -48.53
N GLU A 804 -94.28 6.77 -48.21
CA GLU A 804 -93.52 5.79 -47.43
C GLU A 804 -92.57 4.93 -48.27
N THR A 805 -92.84 4.78 -49.56
CA THR A 805 -92.10 3.88 -50.44
C THR A 805 -90.61 4.28 -50.57
N LYS A 806 -89.72 3.29 -50.43
CA LYS A 806 -88.25 3.42 -50.63
C LYS A 806 -87.77 2.79 -51.95
N VAL A 807 -88.68 2.21 -52.72
CA VAL A 807 -88.40 1.52 -53.98
C VAL A 807 -88.88 2.37 -55.14
N LEU A 808 -87.98 2.71 -56.07
CA LEU A 808 -88.25 3.63 -57.17
C LEU A 808 -89.39 3.12 -58.08
N ASP A 809 -89.41 1.83 -58.38
CA ASP A 809 -90.42 1.22 -59.28
C ASP A 809 -91.83 1.28 -58.68
N GLU A 810 -91.97 0.95 -57.40
CA GLU A 810 -93.26 1.01 -56.71
C GLU A 810 -93.75 2.47 -56.59
N ALA A 811 -92.84 3.42 -56.33
CA ALA A 811 -93.17 4.83 -56.27
C ALA A 811 -93.68 5.36 -57.63
N LEU A 812 -93.08 4.93 -58.74
CA LEU A 812 -93.52 5.30 -60.09
C LEU A 812 -94.92 4.75 -60.41
N GLN A 813 -95.18 3.49 -60.07
CA GLN A 813 -96.51 2.88 -60.29
C GLN A 813 -97.61 3.58 -59.51
N TYR A 814 -97.38 3.87 -58.22
CA TYR A 814 -98.35 4.61 -57.41
C TYR A 814 -98.60 6.02 -57.95
N PHE A 815 -97.58 6.68 -58.47
CA PHE A 815 -97.69 8.02 -59.05
C PHE A 815 -98.54 8.04 -60.33
N GLU A 816 -98.38 7.10 -61.25
CA GLU A 816 -99.20 7.01 -62.46
C GLU A 816 -100.68 6.72 -62.14
N MET A 817 -100.95 5.77 -61.25
CA MET A 817 -102.31 5.42 -60.83
C MET A 817 -103.04 6.59 -60.15
N LEU A 818 -102.32 7.40 -59.37
CA LEU A 818 -102.88 8.60 -58.74
C LEU A 818 -103.33 9.63 -59.78
N LYS A 819 -102.55 9.82 -60.85
CA LYS A 819 -102.86 10.80 -61.88
C LYS A 819 -104.16 10.48 -62.62
N GLU A 820 -104.34 9.22 -63.02
CA GLU A 820 -105.56 8.78 -63.72
C GLU A 820 -106.83 8.93 -62.87
N LEU A 821 -106.78 8.52 -61.60
CA LEU A 821 -107.92 8.63 -60.69
C LEU A 821 -108.27 10.08 -60.37
N ARG A 822 -107.28 10.97 -60.29
CA ARG A 822 -107.50 12.40 -60.10
C ARG A 822 -108.22 13.01 -61.30
N GLU A 823 -107.73 12.80 -62.52
CA GLU A 823 -108.38 13.35 -63.73
C GLU A 823 -109.82 12.85 -63.88
N GLY A 824 -110.07 11.57 -63.61
CA GLY A 824 -111.43 11.00 -63.62
C GLY A 824 -112.35 11.64 -62.57
N TRP A 825 -111.83 12.01 -61.41
CA TRP A 825 -112.60 12.68 -60.37
C TRP A 825 -113.02 14.10 -60.77
N VAL A 826 -112.12 14.89 -61.38
CA VAL A 826 -112.48 16.24 -61.88
C VAL A 826 -113.64 16.17 -62.87
N ALA A 827 -113.58 15.24 -63.82
CA ALA A 827 -114.61 15.08 -64.84
C ALA A 827 -115.95 14.61 -64.25
N GLN A 828 -115.93 13.85 -63.16
CA GLN A 828 -117.15 13.43 -62.48
C GLN A 828 -117.78 14.59 -61.71
N VAL A 829 -116.98 15.39 -61.01
CA VAL A 829 -117.44 16.59 -60.28
C VAL A 829 -118.10 17.60 -61.23
N GLU A 830 -117.54 17.80 -62.43
CA GLU A 830 -118.14 18.67 -63.46
C GLU A 830 -119.54 18.18 -63.88
N LYS A 831 -119.73 16.87 -64.02
CA LYS A 831 -121.07 16.29 -64.32
C LYS A 831 -122.03 16.42 -63.14
N MET A 832 -121.52 16.32 -61.91
CA MET A 832 -122.34 16.49 -60.71
C MET A 832 -122.90 17.90 -60.58
N ASP A 833 -122.20 18.91 -61.10
CA ASP A 833 -122.71 20.29 -61.16
C ASP A 833 -124.02 20.40 -61.97
N ASP A 834 -124.14 19.64 -63.06
CA ASP A 834 -125.40 19.54 -63.82
C ASP A 834 -126.51 18.85 -63.02
N TRP A 835 -126.16 17.85 -62.21
CA TRP A 835 -127.13 17.19 -61.33
C TRP A 835 -127.67 18.20 -60.30
N HIS A 836 -126.82 19.05 -59.71
CA HIS A 836 -127.26 20.07 -58.76
C HIS A 836 -128.21 21.10 -59.36
N LYS A 837 -128.12 21.40 -60.67
CA LYS A 837 -129.10 22.30 -61.33
C LYS A 837 -130.52 21.77 -61.20
N SER A 838 -130.71 20.44 -61.28
CA SER A 838 -132.02 19.81 -61.13
C SER A 838 -132.60 19.92 -59.71
N LEU A 839 -131.76 20.02 -58.67
CA LEU A 839 -132.20 20.16 -57.28
C LEU A 839 -133.02 21.43 -57.05
N ARG A 840 -132.76 22.51 -57.80
CA ARG A 840 -133.56 23.73 -57.68
C ARG A 840 -135.03 23.48 -57.97
N MET A 841 -135.36 22.62 -58.94
CA MET A 841 -136.75 22.27 -59.24
C MET A 841 -137.38 21.49 -58.08
N TYR A 842 -136.69 20.51 -57.53
CA TYR A 842 -137.20 19.72 -56.40
C TYR A 842 -137.32 20.54 -55.11
N LEU A 843 -136.57 21.63 -54.97
CA LEU A 843 -136.70 22.57 -53.86
C LEU A 843 -137.76 23.66 -54.08
N THR A 844 -138.32 23.82 -55.29
CA THR A 844 -139.40 24.80 -55.50
C THR A 844 -140.66 24.43 -54.72
N GLY A 845 -141.12 25.34 -53.86
CA GLY A 845 -142.23 25.10 -52.92
C GLY A 845 -141.78 24.71 -51.52
N PHE A 846 -140.49 24.38 -51.31
CA PHE A 846 -139.94 24.23 -49.97
C PHE A 846 -139.86 25.59 -49.28
N SER A 847 -140.48 25.72 -48.11
CA SER A 847 -140.28 26.88 -47.25
C SER A 847 -139.68 26.43 -45.92
N PRO A 848 -138.56 27.03 -45.49
CA PRO A 848 -137.97 26.76 -44.18
C PRO A 848 -138.83 27.28 -43.01
N THR A 849 -139.99 27.92 -43.23
CA THR A 849 -140.97 28.23 -42.17
C THR A 849 -142.02 27.13 -41.94
N MET A 850 -142.04 26.08 -42.76
CA MET A 850 -142.99 24.96 -42.58
C MET A 850 -142.73 24.21 -41.26
N SER A 851 -143.74 23.52 -40.71
CA SER A 851 -143.54 22.68 -39.52
C SER A 851 -142.59 21.50 -39.82
N PRO A 852 -141.90 20.93 -38.81
CA PRO A 852 -140.91 19.86 -39.02
C PRO A 852 -141.48 18.67 -39.79
N ASP A 853 -142.64 18.16 -39.37
CA ASP A 853 -143.33 17.04 -40.02
C ASP A 853 -143.71 17.34 -41.48
N ALA A 854 -144.04 18.60 -41.79
CA ALA A 854 -144.38 19.00 -43.15
C ALA A 854 -143.14 19.10 -44.05
N ARG A 855 -141.99 19.53 -43.51
CA ARG A 855 -140.72 19.55 -44.23
C ARG A 855 -140.24 18.14 -44.55
N GLU A 856 -140.29 17.24 -43.57
CA GLU A 856 -139.80 15.86 -43.73
C GLU A 856 -140.66 15.09 -44.73
N LYS A 857 -141.99 15.23 -44.65
CA LYS A 857 -142.89 14.68 -45.67
C LYS A 857 -142.62 15.25 -47.06
N PHE A 858 -142.38 16.56 -47.18
CA PHE A 858 -142.02 17.17 -48.46
C PHE A 858 -140.71 16.60 -49.00
N LEU A 859 -139.65 16.52 -48.18
CA LEU A 859 -138.36 15.97 -48.60
C LEU A 859 -138.48 14.50 -49.01
N ASP A 860 -139.20 13.67 -48.26
CA ASP A 860 -139.39 12.26 -48.60
C ASP A 860 -140.21 12.10 -49.90
N GLU A 861 -141.22 12.93 -50.13
CA GLU A 861 -141.93 12.98 -51.41
C GLU A 861 -141.02 13.39 -52.57
N GLN A 862 -140.20 14.42 -52.40
CA GLN A 862 -139.25 14.84 -53.45
C GLN A 862 -138.13 13.81 -53.67
N ILE A 863 -137.63 13.16 -52.62
CA ILE A 863 -136.66 12.05 -52.72
C ILE A 863 -137.28 10.88 -53.48
N LYS A 864 -138.53 10.54 -53.18
CA LYS A 864 -139.25 9.50 -53.93
C LYS A 864 -139.38 9.90 -55.41
N ARG A 865 -139.72 11.15 -55.70
CA ARG A 865 -139.75 11.67 -57.08
C ARG A 865 -138.37 11.64 -57.75
N ILE A 866 -137.29 11.98 -57.06
CA ILE A 866 -135.93 11.91 -57.60
C ILE A 866 -135.59 10.46 -57.97
N ARG A 867 -135.89 9.51 -57.10
CA ARG A 867 -135.67 8.06 -57.34
C ARG A 867 -136.53 7.52 -58.49
N GLU A 868 -137.74 8.05 -58.67
CA GLU A 868 -138.60 7.70 -59.80
C GLU A 868 -138.16 8.37 -61.12
N THR A 869 -137.60 9.58 -61.05
CA THR A 869 -137.21 10.37 -62.24
C THR A 869 -135.85 9.95 -62.79
N PHE A 870 -134.88 9.66 -61.92
CA PHE A 870 -133.53 9.26 -62.33
C PHE A 870 -133.35 7.77 -62.15
N SER A 871 -133.27 7.04 -63.26
CA SER A 871 -133.04 5.57 -63.27
C SER A 871 -131.64 5.16 -62.84
N ARG A 872 -130.69 6.11 -62.82
CA ARG A 872 -129.31 5.90 -62.41
C ARG A 872 -129.15 6.02 -60.89
N GLU A 873 -128.58 4.98 -60.27
CA GLU A 873 -128.42 4.87 -58.81
C GLU A 873 -127.44 5.90 -58.24
N ASP A 874 -126.36 6.21 -58.96
CA ASP A 874 -125.37 7.22 -58.56
C ASP A 874 -125.98 8.62 -58.48
N ILE A 875 -126.77 8.99 -59.49
CA ILE A 875 -127.46 10.29 -59.56
C ILE A 875 -128.56 10.37 -58.52
N SER A 876 -129.45 9.37 -58.46
CA SER A 876 -130.60 9.40 -57.56
C SER A 876 -130.18 9.36 -56.09
N SER A 877 -129.18 8.55 -55.73
CA SER A 877 -128.64 8.48 -54.36
C SER A 877 -127.96 9.79 -53.98
N TYR A 878 -127.07 10.29 -54.85
CA TYR A 878 -126.38 11.55 -54.60
C TYR A 878 -127.34 12.72 -54.47
N LEU A 879 -128.29 12.88 -55.40
CA LEU A 879 -129.27 13.96 -55.36
C LEU A 879 -130.18 13.86 -54.14
N SER A 880 -130.52 12.65 -53.68
CA SER A 880 -131.27 12.47 -52.44
C SER A 880 -130.49 12.97 -51.22
N TRP A 881 -129.19 12.66 -51.14
CA TRP A 881 -128.30 13.12 -50.07
C TRP A 881 -128.08 14.64 -50.15
N ALA A 882 -127.80 15.16 -51.34
CA ALA A 882 -127.59 16.57 -51.58
C ALA A 882 -128.84 17.42 -51.31
N LEU A 883 -130.05 16.92 -51.65
CA LEU A 883 -131.31 17.60 -51.32
C LEU A 883 -131.48 17.75 -49.80
N ARG A 884 -131.23 16.68 -49.03
CA ARG A 884 -131.28 16.72 -47.56
C ARG A 884 -130.25 17.68 -47.00
N GLU A 885 -129.01 17.64 -47.48
CA GLU A 885 -127.96 18.56 -47.02
C GLU A 885 -128.27 20.02 -47.33
N ILE A 886 -128.78 20.32 -48.53
CA ILE A 886 -129.15 21.69 -48.88
C ILE A 886 -130.31 22.16 -48.00
N ALA A 887 -131.34 21.33 -47.80
CA ALA A 887 -132.47 21.67 -46.93
C ALA A 887 -132.02 21.90 -45.48
N ASP A 888 -131.21 21.02 -44.92
CA ASP A 888 -130.65 21.15 -43.57
C ASP A 888 -129.77 22.41 -43.45
N SER A 889 -128.96 22.70 -44.47
CA SER A 889 -128.13 23.91 -44.48
C SER A 889 -128.97 25.19 -44.54
N MET A 890 -130.09 25.21 -45.27
CA MET A 890 -131.02 26.34 -45.33
C MET A 890 -131.79 26.55 -44.02
N VAL A 891 -132.04 25.48 -43.27
CA VAL A 891 -132.63 25.56 -41.93
C VAL A 891 -131.61 26.13 -40.94
N LYS A 892 -130.40 25.57 -40.91
CA LYS A 892 -129.33 26.00 -40.00
C LYS A 892 -128.89 27.45 -40.22
N ALA A 893 -128.73 27.88 -41.47
CA ALA A 893 -128.33 29.25 -41.81
C ALA A 893 -129.36 30.34 -41.40
N ARG A 894 -130.49 29.94 -40.83
CA ARG A 894 -131.53 30.83 -40.30
C ARG A 894 -131.72 30.68 -38.78
N GLU A 895 -131.26 29.57 -38.21
CA GLU A 895 -131.18 29.33 -36.76
C GLU A 895 -129.91 29.95 -36.16
N GLU A 896 -128.91 30.22 -37.00
CA GLU A 896 -127.84 31.20 -36.84
C GLU A 896 -128.29 32.60 -37.29
#